data_AF-A0A9D0Y2I2-F1
#
_entry.id   AF-A0A9D0Y2I2-F1
#
_cell.length_a   1.000
_cell.length_b   1.000
_cell.length_c   1.000
_cell.angle_alpha   90.00
_cell.angle_beta   90.00
_cell.angle_gamma   90.00
#
_symmetry.space_group_name_H-M   'P 1'
#
loop_
_entity.id
_entity.type
_entity.pdbx_description
1 polymer ?
#
loop_
_entity_poly.entity_id
_entity_poly.type
_entity_poly.pdbx_seq_one_letter_code
_entity_poly.pdbx_strand_id
1 'polypeptide(L)'
;MKEKVNRLYKGGFTYETPKLILSSEEIDFSICAGSVFYGHFTVSNDSNTVVKGILDSSSPLLTIKNEQFMAASNRIDFKFDATYLEPNNTIYEIIKIISDCGEYTLRVRAHISRPYFDSSIGKIMDLTRFTYLARYNWDEAIEIFNSNRFPYYILSNDDDYAFIRKHLLKSKSQNHALEQFLVAINQKRQIELSINDDKYSYEVESESVGDKILITMETWGYINIDISTDSPFIMIQNKNISSESFVGNSYFLEFIISPEKMHKGNNYGRIYIASIYQTLVVEVKAVKTGQDQEELERAKKFKSYRAELTTSYLSYRLDRISKEKYIARANDLLAGIKGLSSNTTGVYNNLVADYSTLFLIELLIVDKDEEQGKRLLNKLELQARGWKKSNAKLYWAYLALKAKYSTNEESKKIIHKITQYYEGEGRGNWQSFFSLLYLESRYVENKKMALNEISNYFYRGMNSPYLYYEALRIFNEKPNLLNQLSQFEIQVMNFAMKTEFVSSELARQFTYLASKLKHYNNIVFEILTILYETFEPLEVLNAICSLLIKGNKRTNKYFKWYKLGVLSNLRIAELYEFYLYSIDEEKNNTLPQSLIYYFSYSNTLNVQKRSYLYAYVIKNKDSIHDLYKTYLISIEKFAHDGLKEGRINSNFAIIYQEIFFNSDFLQIHKHLLWNVVFRHDIKCNNPNIKGILVGHKELEKTSYIPLAKGQIQIDMFTDNAEVFFIDKKDNLYYKDTDNSDEALMDLTSNESS
;
A
#
# COMPACT_ATOMS: atom_id res chain seq x y z
N MET A 1 -82.58 -44.01 16.58
CA MET A 1 -83.64 -45.03 16.77
C MET A 1 -84.96 -44.45 17.30
N LYS A 2 -84.99 -43.68 18.40
CA LYS A 2 -86.23 -43.07 18.96
C LYS A 2 -87.02 -42.16 17.99
N GLU A 3 -86.36 -41.38 17.13
CA GLU A 3 -87.04 -40.53 16.13
C GLU A 3 -87.65 -41.31 14.96
N LYS A 4 -86.97 -42.35 14.45
CA LYS A 4 -87.51 -43.24 13.40
C LYS A 4 -88.78 -43.95 13.89
N VAL A 5 -88.80 -44.38 15.16
CA VAL A 5 -89.98 -44.98 15.79
C VAL A 5 -91.15 -43.98 15.88
N ASN A 6 -90.90 -42.72 16.25
CA ASN A 6 -91.93 -41.67 16.29
C ASN A 6 -92.47 -41.26 14.91
N ARG A 7 -91.63 -41.30 13.85
CA ARG A 7 -92.05 -41.01 12.46
C ARG A 7 -92.91 -42.12 11.87
N LEU A 8 -92.57 -43.38 12.16
CA LEU A 8 -93.36 -44.55 11.79
C LEU A 8 -94.74 -44.53 12.47
N TYR A 9 -94.80 -44.12 13.75
CA TYR A 9 -96.06 -43.94 14.48
C TYR A 9 -96.99 -42.87 13.89
N LYS A 10 -96.46 -41.91 13.10
CA LYS A 10 -97.21 -40.84 12.44
C LYS A 10 -97.55 -41.14 10.96
N GLY A 11 -97.32 -42.36 10.48
CA GLY A 11 -97.71 -42.81 9.13
C GLY A 11 -96.81 -42.37 7.97
N GLY A 12 -95.61 -41.83 8.24
CA GLY A 12 -94.64 -41.47 7.21
C GLY A 12 -93.78 -42.67 6.79
N PHE A 13 -94.12 -43.35 5.71
CA PHE A 13 -93.32 -44.43 5.14
C PHE A 13 -92.28 -43.88 4.15
N THR A 14 -91.02 -44.25 4.33
CA THR A 14 -89.93 -43.99 3.37
C THR A 14 -89.49 -45.35 2.83
N TYR A 15 -89.74 -45.62 1.54
CA TYR A 15 -89.52 -46.94 0.92
C TYR A 15 -88.11 -47.09 0.31
N GLU A 16 -87.43 -45.99 -0.01
CA GLU A 16 -86.03 -45.97 -0.43
C GLU A 16 -85.22 -45.11 0.53
N THR A 17 -84.09 -45.62 1.02
CA THR A 17 -83.18 -44.83 1.84
C THR A 17 -82.47 -43.81 0.94
N PRO A 18 -82.61 -42.49 1.20
CA PRO A 18 -82.00 -41.47 0.36
C PRO A 18 -80.48 -41.65 0.34
N LYS A 19 -79.86 -41.48 -0.84
CA LYS A 19 -78.40 -41.61 -0.99
C LYS A 19 -77.72 -40.31 -0.61
N LEU A 20 -76.58 -40.45 0.07
CA LEU A 20 -75.77 -39.31 0.47
C LEU A 20 -75.06 -38.73 -0.76
N ILE A 21 -75.09 -37.41 -0.91
CA ILE A 21 -74.40 -36.66 -1.95
C ILE A 21 -73.35 -35.78 -1.26
N LEU A 22 -72.09 -36.00 -1.64
CA LEU A 22 -70.94 -35.19 -1.23
C LEU A 22 -70.62 -34.16 -2.32
N SER A 23 -70.14 -32.98 -1.93
CA SER A 23 -69.63 -31.98 -2.90
C SER A 23 -68.41 -32.45 -3.69
N SER A 24 -67.67 -33.42 -3.15
CA SER A 24 -66.42 -33.92 -3.70
C SER A 24 -66.31 -35.42 -3.40
N GLU A 25 -65.85 -36.21 -4.38
CA GLU A 25 -65.59 -37.66 -4.20
C GLU A 25 -64.23 -37.91 -3.52
N GLU A 26 -63.27 -37.00 -3.73
CA GLU A 26 -61.96 -36.96 -3.08
C GLU A 26 -61.59 -35.49 -2.81
N ILE A 27 -60.97 -35.24 -1.67
CA ILE A 27 -60.40 -33.94 -1.31
C ILE A 27 -58.90 -34.00 -1.64
N ASP A 28 -58.46 -33.29 -2.67
CA ASP A 28 -57.06 -33.22 -3.08
C ASP A 28 -56.55 -31.77 -2.97
N PHE A 29 -55.49 -31.56 -2.20
CA PHE A 29 -54.89 -30.23 -2.01
C PHE A 29 -53.37 -30.28 -1.75
N SER A 30 -52.70 -29.15 -1.99
CA SER A 30 -51.29 -28.95 -1.67
C SER A 30 -51.13 -28.00 -0.47
N ILE A 31 -50.22 -28.33 0.45
CA ILE A 31 -49.93 -27.55 1.66
C ILE A 31 -48.40 -27.45 1.86
N CYS A 32 -47.90 -26.34 2.39
CA CYS A 32 -46.48 -26.23 2.73
C CYS A 32 -46.17 -26.98 4.03
N ALA A 33 -45.03 -27.66 4.09
CA ALA A 33 -44.49 -28.16 5.35
C ALA A 33 -44.37 -27.01 6.38
N GLY A 34 -44.76 -27.26 7.64
CA GLY A 34 -44.76 -26.24 8.70
C GLY A 34 -46.02 -25.36 8.77
N SER A 35 -47.06 -25.65 7.99
CA SER A 35 -48.28 -24.82 7.90
C SER A 35 -49.58 -25.61 8.15
N VAL A 36 -50.71 -24.90 8.21
CA VAL A 36 -52.04 -25.45 8.44
C VAL A 36 -52.97 -25.09 7.29
N PHE A 37 -53.69 -26.08 6.75
CA PHE A 37 -54.70 -25.89 5.73
C PHE A 37 -56.10 -25.98 6.32
N TYR A 38 -57.00 -25.11 5.85
CA TYR A 38 -58.42 -25.14 6.20
C TYR A 38 -59.23 -25.35 4.94
N GLY A 39 -60.05 -26.41 4.94
CA GLY A 39 -60.93 -26.74 3.84
C GLY A 39 -62.35 -26.97 4.31
N HIS A 40 -63.25 -27.16 3.36
CA HIS A 40 -64.62 -27.55 3.66
C HIS A 40 -65.20 -28.43 2.56
N PHE A 41 -66.20 -29.22 2.91
CA PHE A 41 -67.03 -29.97 1.98
C PHE A 41 -68.48 -29.94 2.45
N THR A 42 -69.43 -30.26 1.57
CA THR A 42 -70.86 -30.28 1.92
C THR A 42 -71.44 -31.67 1.82
N VAL A 43 -72.31 -32.01 2.78
CA VAL A 43 -73.06 -33.26 2.85
C VAL A 43 -74.56 -32.97 2.73
N SER A 44 -75.19 -33.59 1.75
CA SER A 44 -76.63 -33.53 1.48
C SER A 44 -77.15 -34.90 1.06
N ASN A 45 -78.43 -35.03 0.75
CA ASN A 45 -78.98 -36.24 0.13
C ASN A 45 -79.75 -35.92 -1.16
N ASP A 46 -79.94 -36.95 -1.99
CA ASP A 46 -80.67 -36.88 -3.26
C ASP A 46 -82.11 -36.38 -3.15
N SER A 47 -82.72 -36.56 -1.98
CA SER A 47 -84.12 -36.24 -1.69
C SER A 47 -84.30 -34.88 -1.01
N ASN A 48 -83.21 -34.12 -0.80
CA ASN A 48 -83.17 -32.82 -0.13
C ASN A 48 -83.88 -32.78 1.24
N THR A 49 -83.79 -33.89 1.99
CA THR A 49 -84.34 -34.01 3.35
C THR A 49 -83.26 -33.84 4.40
N VAL A 50 -83.65 -33.59 5.66
CA VAL A 50 -82.69 -33.45 6.78
C VAL A 50 -81.89 -34.74 6.95
N VAL A 51 -80.56 -34.65 6.81
CA VAL A 51 -79.59 -35.72 7.07
C VAL A 51 -78.98 -35.51 8.43
N LYS A 52 -78.84 -36.57 9.21
CA LYS A 52 -78.16 -36.56 10.51
C LYS A 52 -77.03 -37.57 10.52
N GLY A 53 -75.84 -37.13 10.92
CA GLY A 53 -74.68 -38.00 10.97
C GLY A 53 -73.57 -37.53 11.91
N ILE A 54 -72.61 -38.43 12.08
CA ILE A 54 -71.37 -38.23 12.83
C ILE A 54 -70.20 -38.46 11.87
N LEU A 55 -69.13 -37.71 12.07
CA LEU A 55 -67.91 -37.75 11.29
C LEU A 55 -66.77 -38.23 12.18
N ASP A 56 -65.89 -39.04 11.62
CA ASP A 56 -64.68 -39.53 12.27
C ASP A 56 -63.49 -39.40 11.30
N SER A 57 -62.33 -38.98 11.80
CA SER A 57 -61.12 -38.83 10.99
C SER A 57 -60.13 -39.95 11.28
N SER A 58 -59.37 -40.39 10.26
CA SER A 58 -58.40 -41.49 10.40
C SER A 58 -57.13 -41.13 11.19
N SER A 59 -56.88 -39.85 11.47
CA SER A 59 -55.58 -39.37 11.93
C SER A 59 -55.68 -38.04 12.68
N PRO A 60 -54.78 -37.79 13.65
CA PRO A 60 -54.71 -36.52 14.37
C PRO A 60 -54.29 -35.34 13.48
N LEU A 61 -53.70 -35.59 12.30
CA LEU A 61 -53.33 -34.55 11.34
C LEU A 61 -54.57 -33.87 10.73
N LEU A 62 -55.72 -34.54 10.72
CA LEU A 62 -56.97 -34.07 10.13
C LEU A 62 -58.04 -33.89 11.22
N THR A 63 -58.31 -32.63 11.60
CA THR A 63 -59.31 -32.28 12.63
C THR A 63 -60.58 -31.72 11.99
N ILE A 64 -61.74 -32.25 12.37
CA ILE A 64 -63.05 -31.77 11.92
C ILE A 64 -63.60 -30.83 12.99
N LYS A 65 -64.06 -29.62 12.62
CA LYS A 65 -64.51 -28.64 13.62
C LYS A 65 -65.79 -29.04 14.34
N ASN A 66 -66.74 -29.62 13.59
CA ASN A 66 -68.02 -30.09 14.10
C ASN A 66 -68.22 -31.55 13.67
N GLU A 67 -68.05 -32.48 14.59
CA GLU A 67 -68.13 -33.93 14.33
C GLU A 67 -69.57 -34.42 14.16
N GLN A 68 -70.58 -33.59 14.48
CA GLN A 68 -71.99 -33.92 14.33
C GLN A 68 -72.68 -32.88 13.45
N PHE A 69 -73.56 -33.35 12.56
CA PHE A 69 -74.31 -32.48 11.65
C PHE A 69 -75.78 -32.91 11.54
N MET A 70 -76.67 -31.92 11.32
CA MET A 70 -78.11 -32.14 11.20
C MET A 70 -78.79 -30.99 10.45
N ALA A 71 -78.93 -31.13 9.13
CA ALA A 71 -79.62 -30.18 8.26
C ALA A 71 -79.90 -30.84 6.89
N ALA A 72 -80.65 -30.16 6.01
CA ALA A 72 -80.85 -30.61 4.62
C ALA A 72 -79.56 -30.51 3.78
N SER A 73 -78.73 -29.50 4.06
CA SER A 73 -77.38 -29.34 3.52
C SER A 73 -76.44 -28.90 4.63
N ASN A 74 -75.35 -29.64 4.83
CA ASN A 74 -74.43 -29.45 5.93
C ASN A 74 -73.04 -29.10 5.38
N ARG A 75 -72.53 -27.91 5.71
CA ARG A 75 -71.15 -27.54 5.45
C ARG A 75 -70.26 -28.02 6.60
N ILE A 76 -69.25 -28.81 6.29
CA ILE A 76 -68.29 -29.36 7.24
C ILE A 76 -66.94 -28.72 6.96
N ASP A 77 -66.44 -27.97 7.94
CA ASP A 77 -65.09 -27.40 7.88
C ASP A 77 -64.09 -28.33 8.56
N PHE A 78 -62.94 -28.53 7.93
CA PHE A 78 -61.83 -29.34 8.44
C PHE A 78 -60.51 -28.55 8.44
N LYS A 79 -59.58 -28.98 9.30
CA LYS A 79 -58.22 -28.47 9.43
C LYS A 79 -57.25 -29.63 9.16
N PHE A 80 -56.26 -29.43 8.30
CA PHE A 80 -55.13 -30.33 8.13
C PHE A 80 -53.85 -29.67 8.65
N ASP A 81 -53.15 -30.33 9.58
CA ASP A 81 -51.97 -29.80 10.26
C ASP A 81 -50.69 -30.44 9.69
N ALA A 82 -49.89 -29.65 8.96
CA ALA A 82 -48.62 -30.08 8.39
C ALA A 82 -47.40 -29.53 9.15
N THR A 83 -47.57 -29.10 10.39
CA THR A 83 -46.51 -28.40 11.16
C THR A 83 -45.20 -29.20 11.27
N TYR A 84 -45.30 -30.53 11.39
CA TYR A 84 -44.15 -31.42 11.60
C TYR A 84 -43.92 -32.40 10.43
N LEU A 85 -44.47 -32.10 9.26
CA LEU A 85 -44.36 -32.98 8.10
C LEU A 85 -43.18 -32.58 7.22
N GLU A 86 -42.48 -33.59 6.70
CA GLU A 86 -41.41 -33.39 5.75
C GLU A 86 -41.94 -33.07 4.34
N PRO A 87 -41.25 -32.17 3.61
CA PRO A 87 -41.65 -31.80 2.26
C PRO A 87 -41.45 -32.94 1.25
N ASN A 88 -42.17 -32.86 0.12
CA ASN A 88 -42.22 -33.83 -0.98
C ASN A 88 -42.91 -35.17 -0.65
N ASN A 89 -43.54 -35.27 0.52
CA ASN A 89 -44.38 -36.41 0.87
C ASN A 89 -45.83 -36.16 0.46
N THR A 90 -46.56 -37.23 0.15
CA THR A 90 -48.01 -37.20 -0.05
C THR A 90 -48.66 -38.03 1.04
N ILE A 91 -49.60 -37.43 1.77
CA ILE A 91 -50.32 -38.07 2.87
C ILE A 91 -51.74 -38.38 2.44
N TYR A 92 -52.19 -39.58 2.77
CA TYR A 92 -53.53 -40.07 2.50
C TYR A 92 -54.28 -40.26 3.81
N GLU A 93 -55.39 -39.56 3.97
CA GLU A 93 -56.29 -39.65 5.11
C GLU A 93 -57.72 -39.96 4.65
N ILE A 94 -58.58 -40.35 5.59
CA ILE A 94 -59.96 -40.74 5.34
C ILE A 94 -60.86 -40.06 6.39
N ILE A 95 -61.96 -39.47 5.91
CA ILE A 95 -63.08 -39.05 6.74
C ILE A 95 -64.18 -40.09 6.60
N LYS A 96 -64.53 -40.75 7.70
CA LYS A 96 -65.68 -41.68 7.77
C LYS A 96 -66.93 -40.88 8.12
N ILE A 97 -67.98 -41.08 7.35
CA ILE A 97 -69.27 -40.40 7.51
C ILE A 97 -70.31 -41.46 7.86
N ILE A 98 -70.80 -41.43 9.10
CA ILE A 98 -71.82 -42.37 9.60
C ILE A 98 -73.13 -41.58 9.72
N SER A 99 -74.06 -41.81 8.81
CA SER A 99 -75.32 -41.06 8.73
C SER A 99 -76.54 -41.97 8.76
N ASP A 100 -77.72 -41.39 8.94
CA ASP A 100 -78.99 -42.08 8.76
C ASP A 100 -79.31 -42.46 7.30
N CYS A 101 -78.47 -42.02 6.35
CA CYS A 101 -78.45 -42.32 4.92
C CYS A 101 -77.36 -43.35 4.51
N GLY A 102 -76.65 -43.94 5.48
CA GLY A 102 -75.60 -44.95 5.27
C GLY A 102 -74.21 -44.52 5.73
N GLU A 103 -73.24 -45.42 5.53
CA GLU A 103 -71.81 -45.21 5.84
C GLU A 103 -71.04 -44.91 4.55
N TYR A 104 -70.30 -43.80 4.55
CA TYR A 104 -69.49 -43.35 3.41
C TYR A 104 -68.07 -43.01 3.88
N THR A 105 -67.12 -43.11 2.97
CA THR A 105 -65.71 -42.77 3.21
C THR A 105 -65.25 -41.75 2.19
N LEU A 106 -64.79 -40.60 2.67
CA LEU A 106 -64.23 -39.53 1.85
C LEU A 106 -62.71 -39.55 1.98
N ARG A 107 -62.02 -39.73 0.85
CA ARG A 107 -60.55 -39.76 0.81
C ARG A 107 -60.01 -38.33 0.78
N VAL A 108 -58.93 -38.10 1.52
CA VAL A 108 -58.22 -36.83 1.61
C VAL A 108 -56.77 -37.07 1.21
N ARG A 109 -56.30 -36.38 0.18
CA ARG A 109 -54.93 -36.44 -0.32
C ARG A 109 -54.27 -35.08 -0.12
N ALA A 110 -53.24 -35.04 0.71
CA ALA A 110 -52.48 -33.83 1.01
C ALA A 110 -51.07 -33.94 0.43
N HIS A 111 -50.74 -33.10 -0.53
CA HIS A 111 -49.40 -32.98 -1.10
C HIS A 111 -48.57 -31.98 -0.29
N ILE A 112 -47.55 -32.45 0.43
CA ILE A 112 -46.68 -31.61 1.26
C ILE A 112 -45.58 -31.00 0.36
N SER A 113 -45.67 -29.71 0.14
CA SER A 113 -44.71 -28.93 -0.65
C SER A 113 -43.62 -28.30 0.24
N ARG A 114 -42.46 -28.03 -0.35
CA ARG A 114 -41.40 -27.26 0.32
C ARG A 114 -41.90 -25.84 0.65
N PRO A 115 -41.55 -25.31 1.83
CA PRO A 115 -41.83 -23.91 2.12
C PRO A 115 -41.03 -23.01 1.18
N TYR A 116 -41.59 -21.84 0.87
CA TYR A 116 -41.02 -20.90 -0.08
C TYR A 116 -41.35 -19.46 0.31
N PHE A 117 -40.64 -18.52 -0.29
CA PHE A 117 -41.03 -17.11 -0.29
C PHE A 117 -41.74 -16.77 -1.60
N ASP A 118 -42.86 -16.05 -1.51
CA ASP A 118 -43.45 -15.41 -2.67
C ASP A 118 -42.64 -14.17 -3.02
N SER A 119 -42.33 -14.00 -4.31
CA SER A 119 -41.66 -12.81 -4.81
C SER A 119 -42.19 -12.36 -6.17
N SER A 120 -41.74 -11.19 -6.62
CA SER A 120 -42.07 -10.62 -7.93
C SER A 120 -41.73 -11.55 -9.12
N ILE A 121 -40.75 -12.44 -8.96
CA ILE A 121 -40.33 -13.41 -9.97
C ILE A 121 -40.88 -14.83 -9.73
N GLY A 122 -41.76 -15.00 -8.76
CA GLY A 122 -42.39 -16.27 -8.39
C GLY A 122 -41.88 -16.87 -7.09
N LYS A 123 -42.00 -18.19 -6.94
CA LYS A 123 -41.71 -18.89 -5.68
C LYS A 123 -40.20 -19.14 -5.50
N ILE A 124 -39.61 -18.57 -4.46
CA ILE A 124 -38.21 -18.75 -4.09
C ILE A 124 -38.10 -19.90 -3.08
N MET A 125 -37.52 -21.01 -3.52
CA MET A 125 -37.45 -22.25 -2.74
C MET A 125 -36.02 -22.80 -2.57
N ASP A 126 -35.04 -22.15 -3.21
CA ASP A 126 -33.65 -22.58 -3.22
C ASP A 126 -32.72 -21.37 -3.46
N LEU A 127 -31.42 -21.60 -3.27
CA LEU A 127 -30.39 -20.60 -3.45
C LEU A 127 -30.33 -20.08 -4.90
N THR A 128 -30.52 -20.94 -5.89
CA THR A 128 -30.43 -20.54 -7.31
C THR A 128 -31.51 -19.52 -7.69
N ARG A 129 -32.76 -19.76 -7.28
CA ARG A 129 -33.86 -18.79 -7.47
C ARG A 129 -33.66 -17.54 -6.65
N PHE A 130 -33.10 -17.66 -5.45
CA PHE A 130 -32.77 -16.50 -4.62
C PHE A 130 -31.67 -15.63 -5.26
N THR A 131 -30.62 -16.23 -5.83
CA THR A 131 -29.59 -15.50 -6.57
C THR A 131 -30.16 -14.84 -7.82
N TYR A 132 -31.08 -15.51 -8.51
CA TYR A 132 -31.80 -14.91 -9.63
C TYR A 132 -32.64 -13.72 -9.14
N LEU A 133 -33.40 -13.83 -8.04
CA LEU A 133 -34.11 -12.70 -7.43
C LEU A 133 -33.17 -11.52 -7.15
N ALA A 134 -32.05 -11.78 -6.46
CA ALA A 134 -31.09 -10.73 -6.11
C ALA A 134 -30.58 -9.98 -7.36
N ARG A 135 -30.43 -10.66 -8.50
CA ARG A 135 -29.99 -10.03 -9.74
C ARG A 135 -31.01 -9.07 -10.35
N TYR A 136 -32.31 -9.34 -10.22
CA TYR A 136 -33.37 -8.53 -10.86
C TYR A 136 -34.05 -7.57 -9.89
N ASN A 137 -34.21 -7.97 -8.64
CA ASN A 137 -34.83 -7.18 -7.58
C ASN A 137 -34.05 -7.34 -6.27
N TRP A 138 -33.04 -6.48 -6.12
CA TRP A 138 -32.12 -6.52 -5.00
C TRP A 138 -32.79 -6.22 -3.66
N ASP A 139 -33.72 -5.24 -3.63
CA ASP A 139 -34.41 -4.84 -2.40
C ASP A 139 -35.28 -5.97 -1.84
N GLU A 140 -36.03 -6.66 -2.70
CA GLU A 140 -36.84 -7.82 -2.30
C GLU A 140 -35.97 -8.99 -1.83
N ALA A 141 -34.79 -9.17 -2.44
CA ALA A 141 -33.82 -10.16 -1.98
C ALA A 141 -33.28 -9.84 -0.58
N ILE A 142 -33.09 -8.56 -0.23
CA ILE A 142 -32.67 -8.16 1.13
C ILE A 142 -33.75 -8.50 2.15
N GLU A 143 -35.03 -8.24 1.84
CA GLU A 143 -36.13 -8.57 2.75
C GLU A 143 -36.18 -10.07 3.05
N ILE A 144 -36.07 -10.90 2.01
CA ILE A 144 -35.99 -12.36 2.13
C ILE A 144 -34.72 -12.77 2.89
N PHE A 145 -33.57 -12.17 2.57
CA PHE A 145 -32.28 -12.45 3.20
C PHE A 145 -32.28 -12.14 4.70
N ASN A 146 -32.97 -11.09 5.13
CA ASN A 146 -33.08 -10.72 6.55
C ASN A 146 -34.07 -11.58 7.33
N SER A 147 -34.91 -12.36 6.65
CA SER A 147 -35.92 -13.19 7.29
C SER A 147 -35.30 -14.32 8.14
N ASN A 148 -35.79 -14.51 9.35
CA ASN A 148 -35.42 -15.65 10.20
C ASN A 148 -35.82 -17.00 9.57
N ARG A 149 -36.72 -17.00 8.59
CA ARG A 149 -37.14 -18.20 7.85
C ARG A 149 -36.17 -18.58 6.73
N PHE A 150 -35.26 -17.68 6.35
CA PHE A 150 -34.33 -17.89 5.22
C PHE A 150 -33.51 -19.18 5.33
N PRO A 151 -32.84 -19.48 6.47
CA PRO A 151 -32.04 -20.71 6.57
C PRO A 151 -32.90 -21.97 6.39
N TYR A 152 -34.10 -21.97 6.95
CA TYR A 152 -35.01 -23.12 6.88
C TYR A 152 -35.60 -23.31 5.47
N TYR A 153 -35.95 -22.22 4.79
CA TYR A 153 -36.66 -22.30 3.51
C TYR A 153 -35.72 -22.42 2.31
N ILE A 154 -34.52 -21.84 2.39
CA ILE A 154 -33.59 -21.74 1.26
C ILE A 154 -32.33 -22.58 1.45
N LEU A 155 -31.78 -22.65 2.67
CA LEU A 155 -30.49 -23.33 2.92
C LEU A 155 -30.64 -24.82 3.27
N SER A 156 -31.84 -25.27 3.65
CA SER A 156 -32.25 -26.69 3.76
C SER A 156 -31.14 -27.68 4.21
N ASN A 157 -30.47 -27.36 5.34
CA ASN A 157 -29.41 -28.11 6.04
C ASN A 157 -27.95 -27.75 5.71
N ASP A 158 -27.67 -26.64 5.02
CA ASP A 158 -26.32 -26.11 4.93
C ASP A 158 -26.01 -25.22 6.16
N ASP A 159 -25.53 -25.87 7.22
CA ASP A 159 -25.18 -25.22 8.50
C ASP A 159 -24.04 -24.20 8.33
N ASP A 160 -23.18 -24.38 7.33
CA ASP A 160 -22.03 -23.53 7.05
C ASP A 160 -22.52 -22.21 6.45
N TYR A 161 -23.38 -22.26 5.45
CA TYR A 161 -24.00 -21.06 4.87
C TYR A 161 -24.87 -20.33 5.89
N ALA A 162 -25.57 -21.05 6.75
CA ALA A 162 -26.34 -20.45 7.85
C ALA A 162 -25.42 -19.72 8.83
N PHE A 163 -24.27 -20.31 9.17
CA PHE A 163 -23.26 -19.70 10.03
C PHE A 163 -22.65 -18.43 9.41
N ILE A 164 -22.28 -18.48 8.13
CA ILE A 164 -21.74 -17.34 7.38
C ILE A 164 -22.76 -16.20 7.35
N ARG A 165 -24.01 -16.49 6.95
CA ARG A 165 -25.09 -15.49 6.93
C ARG A 165 -25.30 -14.83 8.30
N LYS A 166 -25.38 -15.63 9.37
CA LYS A 166 -25.59 -15.12 10.73
C LYS A 166 -24.52 -14.09 11.14
N HIS A 167 -23.28 -14.30 10.71
CA HIS A 167 -22.17 -13.38 10.98
C HIS A 167 -22.22 -12.16 10.07
N LEU A 168 -22.41 -12.34 8.76
CA LEU A 168 -22.48 -11.23 7.81
C LEU A 168 -23.61 -10.25 8.11
N LEU A 169 -24.75 -10.71 8.63
CA LEU A 169 -25.87 -9.84 9.08
C LEU A 169 -25.50 -8.88 10.22
N LYS A 170 -24.39 -9.12 10.94
CA LYS A 170 -23.85 -8.19 11.95
C LYS A 170 -23.15 -6.98 11.30
N SER A 171 -22.96 -6.97 9.99
CA SER A 171 -22.43 -5.82 9.24
C SER A 171 -23.34 -4.61 9.39
N LYS A 172 -22.76 -3.41 9.30
CA LYS A 172 -23.53 -2.17 9.32
C LYS A 172 -24.48 -2.04 8.13
N SER A 173 -24.05 -2.44 6.93
CA SER A 173 -24.86 -2.41 5.71
C SER A 173 -25.42 -3.79 5.36
N GLN A 174 -26.74 -3.91 5.26
CA GLN A 174 -27.40 -5.16 4.85
C GLN A 174 -27.20 -5.46 3.36
N ASN A 175 -27.12 -4.42 2.54
CA ASN A 175 -26.70 -4.53 1.14
C ASN A 175 -25.34 -5.20 1.02
N HIS A 176 -24.40 -4.75 1.84
CA HIS A 176 -23.06 -5.33 1.91
C HIS A 176 -23.09 -6.79 2.38
N ALA A 177 -23.86 -7.08 3.43
CA ALA A 177 -23.99 -8.44 3.95
C ALA A 177 -24.52 -9.43 2.90
N LEU A 178 -25.54 -9.02 2.12
CA LEU A 178 -26.09 -9.85 1.04
C LEU A 178 -25.07 -10.07 -0.09
N GLU A 179 -24.40 -9.00 -0.53
CA GLU A 179 -23.34 -9.07 -1.54
C GLU A 179 -22.23 -10.04 -1.11
N GLN A 180 -21.72 -9.89 0.11
CA GLN A 180 -20.69 -10.76 0.66
C GLN A 180 -21.16 -12.19 0.82
N PHE A 181 -22.43 -12.40 1.18
CA PHE A 181 -22.98 -13.74 1.29
C PHE A 181 -22.97 -14.45 -0.07
N LEU A 182 -23.48 -13.81 -1.13
CA LEU A 182 -23.53 -14.38 -2.47
C LEU A 182 -22.14 -14.70 -3.04
N VAL A 183 -21.15 -13.86 -2.74
CA VAL A 183 -19.74 -14.11 -3.09
C VAL A 183 -19.17 -15.28 -2.29
N ALA A 184 -19.38 -15.30 -0.96
CA ALA A 184 -18.91 -16.35 -0.05
C ALA A 184 -19.37 -17.76 -0.44
N ILE A 185 -20.63 -17.89 -0.85
CA ILE A 185 -21.23 -19.17 -1.27
C ILE A 185 -21.00 -19.49 -2.76
N ASN A 186 -20.12 -18.74 -3.44
CA ASN A 186 -19.76 -18.89 -4.85
C ASN A 186 -20.95 -18.83 -5.83
N GLN A 187 -22.07 -18.19 -5.45
CA GLN A 187 -23.20 -17.95 -6.36
C GLN A 187 -22.98 -16.72 -7.25
N LYS A 188 -21.96 -15.92 -6.93
CA LYS A 188 -21.65 -14.65 -7.60
C LYS A 188 -20.13 -14.40 -7.55
N ARG A 189 -19.58 -13.81 -8.61
CA ARG A 189 -18.21 -13.30 -8.60
C ARG A 189 -18.14 -11.92 -7.95
N GLN A 190 -17.00 -11.65 -7.32
CA GLN A 190 -16.69 -10.34 -6.78
C GLN A 190 -16.72 -9.25 -7.87
N ILE A 191 -17.09 -8.03 -7.48
CA ILE A 191 -17.20 -6.90 -8.41
C ILE A 191 -15.82 -6.31 -8.67
N GLU A 192 -15.40 -6.34 -9.92
CA GLU A 192 -14.22 -5.64 -10.43
C GLU A 192 -14.65 -4.35 -11.16
N LEU A 193 -13.79 -3.34 -11.13
CA LEU A 193 -14.04 -2.01 -11.66
C LEU A 193 -13.00 -1.73 -12.74
N SER A 194 -13.44 -1.20 -13.86
CA SER A 194 -12.59 -0.77 -14.95
C SER A 194 -12.83 0.70 -15.27
N ILE A 195 -11.80 1.36 -15.79
CA ILE A 195 -11.84 2.76 -16.24
C ILE A 195 -11.41 2.83 -17.71
N ASN A 196 -11.97 3.79 -18.44
CA ASN A 196 -11.64 3.98 -19.86
C ASN A 196 -10.18 4.40 -20.08
N ASP A 197 -9.70 5.39 -19.33
CA ASP A 197 -8.37 5.98 -19.47
C ASP A 197 -7.78 6.29 -18.10
N ASP A 198 -6.49 6.03 -17.92
CA ASP A 198 -5.76 6.26 -16.68
C ASP A 198 -4.98 7.59 -16.68
N LYS A 199 -4.91 8.29 -17.82
CA LYS A 199 -4.12 9.51 -18.01
C LYS A 199 -4.86 10.57 -18.81
N TYR A 200 -4.95 11.77 -18.24
CA TYR A 200 -5.57 12.92 -18.89
C TYR A 200 -4.60 14.12 -18.91
N SER A 201 -4.57 14.84 -20.03
CA SER A 201 -3.71 16.01 -20.21
C SER A 201 -4.46 17.21 -20.79
N TYR A 202 -4.30 18.37 -20.16
CA TYR A 202 -5.02 19.59 -20.49
C TYR A 202 -4.10 20.81 -20.58
N GLU A 203 -4.43 21.72 -21.49
CA GLU A 203 -3.90 23.08 -21.53
C GLU A 203 -5.00 24.03 -21.07
N VAL A 204 -4.72 24.80 -20.02
CA VAL A 204 -5.73 25.57 -19.28
C VAL A 204 -5.29 27.02 -19.23
N GLU A 205 -6.06 27.89 -19.88
CA GLU A 205 -5.82 29.33 -19.88
C GLU A 205 -6.54 30.00 -18.69
N SER A 206 -7.72 30.56 -18.95
CA SER A 206 -8.50 31.34 -17.99
C SER A 206 -9.81 30.66 -17.58
N GLU A 207 -10.34 29.75 -18.40
CA GLU A 207 -11.62 29.08 -18.17
C GLU A 207 -11.43 27.68 -17.57
N SER A 208 -12.39 27.26 -16.75
CA SER A 208 -12.38 25.91 -16.16
C SER A 208 -12.71 24.85 -17.21
N VAL A 209 -11.97 23.75 -17.21
CA VAL A 209 -12.16 22.64 -18.13
C VAL A 209 -12.88 21.51 -17.41
N GLY A 210 -14.05 21.10 -17.90
CA GLY A 210 -14.77 19.93 -17.38
C GLY A 210 -14.54 18.71 -18.27
N ASP A 211 -14.35 17.55 -17.67
CA ASP A 211 -14.30 16.26 -18.37
C ASP A 211 -14.90 15.15 -17.50
N LYS A 212 -14.99 13.93 -18.03
CA LYS A 212 -15.62 12.78 -17.38
C LYS A 212 -14.79 11.51 -17.52
N ILE A 213 -14.77 10.71 -16.46
CA ILE A 213 -14.17 9.37 -16.45
C ILE A 213 -15.30 8.35 -16.51
N LEU A 214 -15.23 7.39 -17.44
CA LEU A 214 -16.16 6.28 -17.50
C LEU A 214 -15.66 5.17 -16.56
N ILE A 215 -16.47 4.87 -15.54
CA ILE A 215 -16.27 3.77 -14.61
C ILE A 215 -17.25 2.66 -14.98
N THR A 216 -16.76 1.45 -15.18
CA THR A 216 -17.54 0.28 -15.55
C THR A 216 -17.45 -0.81 -14.48
N MET A 217 -18.60 -1.41 -14.14
CA MET A 217 -18.66 -2.60 -13.28
C MET A 217 -18.70 -3.86 -14.15
N GLU A 218 -17.75 -4.78 -13.93
CA GLU A 218 -17.66 -6.02 -14.70
C GLU A 218 -18.79 -7.01 -14.37
N THR A 219 -19.34 -6.92 -13.15
CA THR A 219 -20.44 -7.77 -12.68
C THR A 219 -21.52 -6.96 -11.97
N TRP A 220 -22.70 -7.56 -11.78
CA TRP A 220 -23.83 -6.96 -11.06
C TRP A 220 -23.57 -7.00 -9.54
N GLY A 221 -24.38 -6.30 -8.73
CA GLY A 221 -24.36 -6.39 -7.27
C GLY A 221 -24.18 -5.04 -6.57
N TYR A 222 -23.92 -5.10 -5.27
CA TYR A 222 -23.75 -3.90 -4.44
C TYR A 222 -22.28 -3.53 -4.26
N ILE A 223 -21.94 -2.27 -4.53
CA ILE A 223 -20.60 -1.71 -4.27
C ILE A 223 -20.73 -0.26 -3.78
N ASN A 224 -19.78 0.15 -2.94
CA ASN A 224 -19.62 1.54 -2.51
C ASN A 224 -18.20 1.99 -2.87
N ILE A 225 -18.11 3.12 -3.58
CA ILE A 225 -16.88 3.65 -4.15
C ILE A 225 -16.64 5.04 -3.56
N ASP A 226 -15.50 5.19 -2.88
CA ASP A 226 -15.05 6.47 -2.33
C ASP A 226 -14.08 7.12 -3.33
N ILE A 227 -14.35 8.37 -3.73
CA ILE A 227 -13.54 9.15 -4.66
C ILE A 227 -12.83 10.27 -3.91
N SER A 228 -11.53 10.38 -4.15
CA SER A 228 -10.71 11.44 -3.59
C SER A 228 -9.70 11.98 -4.60
N THR A 229 -9.14 13.15 -4.31
CA THR A 229 -8.10 13.79 -5.11
C THR A 229 -7.01 14.28 -4.17
N ASP A 230 -5.75 14.19 -4.60
CA ASP A 230 -4.62 14.79 -3.88
C ASP A 230 -4.41 16.28 -4.20
N SER A 231 -5.15 16.80 -5.18
CA SER A 231 -4.87 18.10 -5.78
C SER A 231 -6.09 19.02 -5.74
N PRO A 232 -5.95 20.25 -5.21
CA PRO A 232 -7.07 21.17 -5.01
C PRO A 232 -7.61 21.76 -6.32
N PHE A 233 -6.84 21.72 -7.41
CA PHE A 233 -7.26 22.23 -8.72
C PHE A 233 -8.22 21.28 -9.45
N ILE A 234 -8.35 20.03 -9.00
CA ILE A 234 -9.30 19.05 -9.51
C ILE A 234 -10.51 19.06 -8.59
N MET A 235 -11.68 19.44 -9.11
CA MET A 235 -12.93 19.50 -8.38
C MET A 235 -13.84 18.36 -8.80
N ILE A 236 -14.27 17.56 -7.83
CA ILE A 236 -15.15 16.41 -8.03
C ILE A 236 -16.43 16.66 -7.23
N GLN A 237 -17.59 16.51 -7.88
CA GLN A 237 -18.88 16.74 -7.23
C GLN A 237 -19.27 15.56 -6.33
N ASN A 238 -19.23 14.35 -6.89
CA ASN A 238 -19.67 13.14 -6.20
C ASN A 238 -18.46 12.41 -5.60
N LYS A 239 -18.33 12.46 -4.27
CA LYS A 239 -17.23 11.81 -3.55
C LYS A 239 -17.54 10.38 -3.12
N ASN A 240 -18.80 9.99 -3.04
CA ASN A 240 -19.21 8.62 -2.73
C ASN A 240 -20.23 8.18 -3.77
N ILE A 241 -20.02 7.02 -4.38
CA ILE A 241 -20.90 6.44 -5.41
C ILE A 241 -21.35 5.05 -4.94
N SER A 242 -22.66 4.81 -4.98
CA SER A 242 -23.23 3.47 -4.79
C SER A 242 -23.56 2.80 -6.13
N SER A 243 -23.76 1.48 -6.11
CA SER A 243 -24.21 0.70 -7.27
C SER A 243 -25.49 1.24 -7.92
N GLU A 244 -26.40 1.86 -7.16
CA GLU A 244 -27.63 2.48 -7.66
C GLU A 244 -27.39 3.64 -8.65
N SER A 245 -26.21 4.26 -8.59
CA SER A 245 -25.87 5.38 -9.47
C SER A 245 -25.48 4.92 -10.89
N PHE A 246 -25.19 3.63 -11.08
CA PHE A 246 -24.76 3.07 -12.36
C PHE A 246 -25.96 2.80 -13.28
N VAL A 247 -25.84 3.22 -14.54
CA VAL A 247 -26.83 2.92 -15.59
C VAL A 247 -26.22 1.90 -16.54
N GLY A 248 -26.76 0.69 -16.58
CA GLY A 248 -26.21 -0.39 -17.41
C GLY A 248 -24.75 -0.72 -17.08
N ASN A 249 -24.41 -0.81 -15.79
CA ASN A 249 -23.06 -1.02 -15.25
C ASN A 249 -22.04 0.09 -15.58
N SER A 250 -22.48 1.22 -16.12
CA SER A 250 -21.62 2.35 -16.47
C SER A 250 -21.94 3.58 -15.63
N TYR A 251 -20.92 4.30 -15.19
CA TYR A 251 -21.04 5.57 -14.48
C TYR A 251 -20.05 6.59 -15.04
N PHE A 252 -20.52 7.81 -15.32
CA PHE A 252 -19.67 8.92 -15.74
C PHE A 252 -19.35 9.80 -14.53
N LEU A 253 -18.10 9.73 -14.07
CA LEU A 253 -17.59 10.61 -13.02
C LEU A 253 -17.14 11.94 -13.62
N GLU A 254 -17.90 12.99 -13.38
CA GLU A 254 -17.58 14.35 -13.81
C GLU A 254 -16.56 15.02 -12.87
N PHE A 255 -15.54 15.64 -13.47
CA PHE A 255 -14.55 16.45 -12.74
C PHE A 255 -14.23 17.74 -13.50
N ILE A 256 -13.82 18.77 -12.75
CA ILE A 256 -13.55 20.11 -13.26
C ILE A 256 -12.15 20.55 -12.84
N ILE A 257 -11.38 21.06 -13.81
CA ILE A 257 -10.06 21.64 -13.61
C ILE A 257 -10.22 23.15 -13.43
N SER A 258 -9.89 23.65 -12.23
CA SER A 258 -10.04 25.05 -11.85
C SER A 258 -8.72 25.83 -12.05
N PRO A 259 -8.65 26.81 -12.98
CA PRO A 259 -7.46 27.60 -13.26
C PRO A 259 -7.02 28.44 -12.05
N GLU A 260 -7.97 28.88 -11.21
CA GLU A 260 -7.71 29.72 -10.04
C GLU A 260 -6.82 29.03 -8.99
N LYS A 261 -6.96 27.71 -8.87
CA LYS A 261 -6.22 26.87 -7.93
C LYS A 261 -4.94 26.27 -8.52
N MET A 262 -4.63 26.61 -9.77
CA MET A 262 -3.42 26.17 -10.46
C MET A 262 -2.31 27.22 -10.34
N HIS A 263 -1.08 26.75 -10.11
CA HIS A 263 0.10 27.60 -10.27
C HIS A 263 0.50 27.69 -11.76
N LYS A 264 1.29 28.70 -12.13
CA LYS A 264 1.82 28.82 -13.51
C LYS A 264 2.66 27.60 -13.87
N GLY A 265 2.56 27.10 -15.10
CA GLY A 265 3.29 25.91 -15.58
C GLY A 265 2.56 24.58 -15.39
N ASN A 266 3.32 23.49 -15.20
CA ASN A 266 2.78 22.12 -15.11
C ASN A 266 2.21 21.82 -13.71
N ASN A 267 0.94 21.48 -13.64
CA ASN A 267 0.27 20.99 -12.44
C ASN A 267 -0.03 19.51 -12.64
N TYR A 268 0.27 18.68 -11.63
CA TYR A 268 0.00 17.24 -11.64
C TYR A 268 -0.92 16.93 -10.46
N GLY A 269 -1.93 16.11 -10.70
CA GLY A 269 -2.81 15.61 -9.67
C GLY A 269 -3.33 14.22 -10.00
N ARG A 270 -3.87 13.54 -8.99
CA ARG A 270 -4.40 12.20 -9.14
C ARG A 270 -5.80 12.12 -8.55
N ILE A 271 -6.67 11.43 -9.27
CA ILE A 271 -7.99 11.05 -8.81
C ILE A 271 -7.92 9.57 -8.38
N TYR A 272 -8.28 9.30 -7.13
CA TYR A 272 -8.32 7.97 -6.57
C TYR A 272 -9.77 7.50 -6.52
N ILE A 273 -10.05 6.39 -7.20
CA ILE A 273 -11.35 5.72 -7.20
C ILE A 273 -11.16 4.45 -6.37
N ALA A 274 -11.53 4.52 -5.09
CA ALA A 274 -11.25 3.47 -4.12
C ALA A 274 -12.53 2.70 -3.77
N SER A 275 -12.48 1.39 -3.96
CA SER A 275 -13.38 0.45 -3.27
C SER A 275 -12.60 -0.23 -2.15
N ILE A 276 -13.25 -1.13 -1.40
CA ILE A 276 -12.54 -1.95 -0.42
C ILE A 276 -11.50 -2.87 -1.09
N TYR A 277 -11.76 -3.40 -2.28
CA TYR A 277 -10.91 -4.41 -2.91
C TYR A 277 -9.81 -3.84 -3.80
N GLN A 278 -10.07 -2.70 -4.44
CA GLN A 278 -9.16 -2.10 -5.40
C GLN A 278 -9.18 -0.59 -5.30
N THR A 279 -8.06 0.04 -5.64
CA THR A 279 -7.93 1.48 -5.80
C THR A 279 -7.40 1.78 -7.19
N LEU A 280 -8.24 2.37 -8.05
CA LEU A 280 -7.83 2.83 -9.38
C LEU A 280 -7.31 4.27 -9.28
N VAL A 281 -6.23 4.57 -10.00
CA VAL A 281 -5.57 5.87 -9.96
C VAL A 281 -5.59 6.47 -11.36
N VAL A 282 -6.17 7.66 -11.49
CA VAL A 282 -6.19 8.44 -12.73
C VAL A 282 -5.24 9.62 -12.58
N GLU A 283 -4.24 9.72 -13.45
CA GLU A 283 -3.26 10.80 -13.47
C GLU A 283 -3.74 11.96 -14.36
N VAL A 284 -3.81 13.16 -13.79
CA VAL A 284 -4.24 14.38 -14.48
C VAL A 284 -3.08 15.38 -14.54
N LYS A 285 -2.70 15.76 -15.76
CA LYS A 285 -1.71 16.80 -16.03
C LYS A 285 -2.41 18.03 -16.61
N ALA A 286 -2.24 19.20 -16.00
CA ALA A 286 -2.81 20.44 -16.50
C ALA A 286 -1.73 21.55 -16.59
N VAL A 287 -1.60 22.19 -17.75
CA VAL A 287 -0.59 23.23 -18.00
C VAL A 287 -1.26 24.60 -18.05
N LYS A 288 -0.85 25.51 -17.15
CA LYS A 288 -1.31 26.91 -17.16
C LYS A 288 -0.33 27.80 -17.91
N THR A 289 -0.71 28.24 -19.10
CA THR A 289 0.06 29.18 -19.94
C THR A 289 0.00 30.60 -19.36
N GLY A 290 1.12 31.31 -19.37
CA GLY A 290 1.20 32.69 -18.88
C GLY A 290 2.10 33.56 -19.76
N GLN A 291 1.83 34.88 -19.80
CA GLN A 291 2.55 35.84 -20.66
C GLN A 291 4.06 36.00 -20.33
N ASP A 292 4.54 35.57 -19.15
CA ASP A 292 5.96 35.65 -18.74
C ASP A 292 6.85 34.50 -19.24
N GLN A 293 6.31 33.56 -20.02
CA GLN A 293 6.99 32.30 -20.33
C GLN A 293 8.24 32.51 -21.20
N GLU A 294 8.23 33.47 -22.13
CA GLU A 294 9.39 33.77 -22.97
C GLU A 294 10.57 34.40 -22.20
N GLU A 295 10.29 35.29 -21.24
CA GLU A 295 11.33 35.86 -20.38
C GLU A 295 11.91 34.82 -19.41
N LEU A 296 11.05 33.96 -18.86
CA LEU A 296 11.48 32.85 -18.02
C LEU A 296 12.33 31.85 -18.80
N GLU A 297 11.95 31.50 -20.04
CA GLU A 297 12.72 30.63 -20.92
C GLU A 297 14.06 31.25 -21.32
N ARG A 298 14.12 32.57 -21.59
CA ARG A 298 15.38 33.28 -21.82
C ARG A 298 16.30 33.26 -20.60
N ALA A 299 15.76 33.52 -19.41
CA ALA A 299 16.52 33.48 -18.16
C ALA A 299 17.03 32.06 -17.84
N LYS A 300 16.23 31.02 -18.13
CA LYS A 300 16.64 29.60 -18.02
C LYS A 300 17.77 29.28 -19.00
N LYS A 301 17.64 29.68 -20.28
CA LYS A 301 18.69 29.49 -21.30
C LYS A 301 20.00 30.16 -20.91
N PHE A 302 19.95 31.40 -20.41
CA PHE A 302 21.15 32.10 -19.93
C PHE A 302 21.81 31.39 -18.73
N LYS A 303 21.02 30.92 -17.75
CA LYS A 303 21.54 30.12 -16.63
C LYS A 303 22.16 28.80 -17.08
N SER A 304 21.54 28.13 -18.06
CA SER A 304 22.06 26.89 -18.66
C SER A 304 23.41 27.14 -19.35
N TYR A 305 23.54 28.16 -20.21
CA TYR A 305 24.82 28.48 -20.83
C TYR A 305 25.92 28.82 -19.82
N ARG A 306 25.59 29.54 -18.74
CA ARG A 306 26.55 29.86 -17.68
C ARG A 306 27.00 28.62 -16.89
N ALA A 307 26.07 27.70 -16.64
CA ALA A 307 26.38 26.41 -16.01
C ALA A 307 27.29 25.57 -16.92
N GLU A 308 26.97 25.48 -18.22
CA GLU A 308 27.77 24.75 -19.19
C GLU A 308 29.18 25.33 -19.37
N LEU A 309 29.34 26.66 -19.39
CA LEU A 309 30.66 27.30 -19.39
C LEU A 309 31.49 26.89 -18.17
N THR A 310 30.84 26.86 -17.00
CA THR A 310 31.50 26.44 -15.74
C THR A 310 31.89 24.97 -15.78
N THR A 311 31.00 24.09 -16.25
CA THR A 311 31.30 22.65 -16.41
C THR A 311 32.41 22.41 -17.43
N SER A 312 32.40 23.15 -18.55
CA SER A 312 33.44 23.07 -19.58
C SER A 312 34.80 23.51 -19.02
N TYR A 313 34.85 24.62 -18.28
CA TYR A 313 36.06 25.09 -17.60
C TYR A 313 36.61 24.07 -16.61
N LEU A 314 35.74 23.53 -15.74
CA LEU A 314 36.15 22.50 -14.78
C LEU A 314 36.66 21.25 -15.49
N SER A 315 36.01 20.82 -16.57
CA SER A 315 36.45 19.65 -17.34
C SER A 315 37.84 19.86 -17.95
N TYR A 316 38.16 21.06 -18.43
CA TYR A 316 39.49 21.41 -18.90
C TYR A 316 40.51 21.39 -17.77
N ARG A 317 40.18 22.00 -16.63
CA ARG A 317 41.06 22.09 -15.45
C ARG A 317 41.27 20.75 -14.73
N LEU A 318 40.42 19.78 -14.99
CA LEU A 318 40.52 18.39 -14.52
C LEU A 318 41.14 17.46 -15.57
N ASP A 319 41.71 18.01 -16.66
CA ASP A 319 42.34 17.28 -17.77
C ASP A 319 41.40 16.27 -18.48
N ARG A 320 40.09 16.47 -18.41
CA ARG A 320 39.07 15.61 -19.06
C ARG A 320 38.84 15.96 -20.53
N ILE A 321 39.11 17.21 -20.91
CA ILE A 321 39.01 17.70 -22.29
C ILE A 321 40.29 18.44 -22.67
N SER A 322 40.68 18.36 -23.95
CA SER A 322 41.81 19.13 -24.45
C SER A 322 41.50 20.64 -24.45
N LYS A 323 42.56 21.45 -24.47
CA LYS A 323 42.48 22.91 -24.54
C LYS A 323 41.65 23.37 -25.75
N GLU A 324 41.87 22.77 -26.92
CA GLU A 324 41.21 23.14 -28.18
C GLU A 324 39.70 22.88 -28.09
N LYS A 325 39.31 21.73 -27.53
CA LYS A 325 37.90 21.35 -27.34
C LYS A 325 37.18 22.26 -26.35
N TYR A 326 37.87 22.68 -25.28
CA TYR A 326 37.36 23.67 -24.33
C TYR A 326 37.10 25.01 -25.02
N ILE A 327 38.07 25.51 -25.77
CA ILE A 327 37.97 26.80 -26.48
C ILE A 327 36.83 26.79 -27.48
N ALA A 328 36.73 25.75 -28.32
CA ALA A 328 35.66 25.61 -29.30
C ALA A 328 34.28 25.65 -28.63
N ARG A 329 34.07 24.80 -27.61
CA ARG A 329 32.80 24.73 -26.89
C ARG A 329 32.47 26.03 -26.16
N ALA A 330 33.47 26.69 -25.57
CA ALA A 330 33.25 27.96 -24.89
C ALA A 330 32.88 29.08 -25.88
N ASN A 331 33.49 29.10 -27.08
CA ASN A 331 33.13 30.04 -28.14
C ASN A 331 31.69 29.83 -28.64
N ASP A 332 31.25 28.58 -28.83
CA ASP A 332 29.87 28.25 -29.23
C ASP A 332 28.85 28.72 -28.17
N LEU A 333 29.13 28.44 -26.89
CA LEU A 333 28.29 28.88 -25.78
C LEU A 333 28.23 30.40 -25.66
N LEU A 334 29.36 31.10 -25.85
CA LEU A 334 29.41 32.56 -25.87
C LEU A 334 28.65 33.16 -27.06
N ALA A 335 28.69 32.51 -28.23
CA ALA A 335 27.88 32.91 -29.39
C ALA A 335 26.37 32.78 -29.09
N GLY A 336 25.96 31.67 -28.46
CA GLY A 336 24.58 31.48 -27.98
C GLY A 336 24.13 32.53 -26.96
N ILE A 337 25.02 32.95 -26.05
CA ILE A 337 24.76 34.04 -25.10
C ILE A 337 24.59 35.38 -25.82
N LYS A 338 25.42 35.67 -26.83
CA LYS A 338 25.28 36.90 -27.64
C LYS A 338 23.99 36.91 -28.45
N GLY A 339 23.58 35.77 -29.00
CA GLY A 339 22.31 35.63 -29.74
C GLY A 339 21.06 35.84 -28.86
N LEU A 340 21.15 35.60 -27.55
CA LEU A 340 20.08 35.95 -26.61
C LEU A 340 19.92 37.46 -26.40
N SER A 341 20.98 38.25 -26.63
CA SER A 341 21.04 39.69 -26.37
C SER A 341 20.64 40.58 -27.54
N SER A 342 20.59 40.05 -28.77
CA SER A 342 20.40 40.84 -30.00
C SER A 342 18.94 41.26 -30.27
N ASN A 343 17.96 40.72 -29.54
CA ASN A 343 16.54 40.85 -29.91
C ASN A 343 15.72 41.86 -29.08
N THR A 344 16.32 42.70 -28.21
CA THR A 344 15.57 43.81 -27.54
C THR A 344 16.48 44.85 -26.85
N THR A 345 16.00 46.10 -26.77
CA THR A 345 16.66 47.28 -26.16
C THR A 345 16.44 47.35 -24.64
N GLY A 346 17.34 46.77 -23.84
CA GLY A 346 17.26 46.84 -22.38
C GLY A 346 18.62 46.79 -21.67
N VAL A 347 18.70 47.41 -20.48
CA VAL A 347 19.91 47.51 -19.63
C VAL A 347 20.48 46.13 -19.25
N TYR A 348 19.64 45.10 -19.19
CA TYR A 348 20.03 43.71 -18.88
C TYR A 348 20.86 43.07 -20.01
N ASN A 349 20.66 43.47 -21.28
CA ASN A 349 21.39 42.91 -22.44
C ASN A 349 22.84 43.39 -22.52
N ASN A 350 23.11 44.65 -22.16
CA ASN A 350 24.47 45.20 -22.16
C ASN A 350 25.36 44.48 -21.12
N LEU A 351 24.81 44.16 -19.95
CA LEU A 351 25.53 43.42 -18.90
C LEU A 351 25.90 41.99 -19.32
N VAL A 352 25.02 41.31 -20.06
CA VAL A 352 25.25 39.96 -20.59
C VAL A 352 26.30 39.98 -21.70
N ALA A 353 26.22 40.96 -22.60
CA ALA A 353 27.23 41.18 -23.64
C ALA A 353 28.61 41.52 -23.04
N ASP A 354 28.67 42.40 -22.04
CA ASP A 354 29.90 42.80 -21.34
C ASP A 354 30.54 41.62 -20.56
N TYR A 355 29.73 40.76 -19.95
CA TYR A 355 30.23 39.56 -19.29
C TYR A 355 30.80 38.55 -20.30
N SER A 356 30.15 38.42 -21.47
CA SER A 356 30.60 37.51 -22.54
C SER A 356 31.93 37.94 -23.16
N THR A 357 32.17 39.25 -23.29
CA THR A 357 33.43 39.78 -23.85
C THR A 357 34.59 39.65 -22.87
N LEU A 358 34.39 39.84 -21.56
CA LEU A 358 35.43 39.58 -20.57
C LEU A 358 35.81 38.09 -20.50
N PHE A 359 34.83 37.19 -20.62
CA PHE A 359 35.10 35.74 -20.66
C PHE A 359 35.84 35.32 -21.94
N LEU A 360 35.51 35.94 -23.08
CA LEU A 360 36.25 35.76 -24.33
C LEU A 360 37.72 36.19 -24.18
N ILE A 361 37.98 37.31 -23.51
CA ILE A 361 39.35 37.76 -23.24
C ILE A 361 40.10 36.76 -22.35
N GLU A 362 39.44 36.16 -21.37
CA GLU A 362 40.03 35.09 -20.55
C GLU A 362 40.34 33.83 -21.36
N LEU A 363 39.48 33.45 -22.32
CA LEU A 363 39.75 32.35 -23.26
C LEU A 363 40.97 32.64 -24.16
N LEU A 364 41.13 33.88 -24.61
CA LEU A 364 42.30 34.28 -25.43
C LEU A 364 43.61 34.19 -24.64
N ILE A 365 43.58 34.41 -23.31
CA ILE A 365 44.75 34.15 -22.44
C ILE A 365 45.08 32.65 -22.46
N VAL A 366 44.08 31.78 -22.35
CA VAL A 366 44.27 30.33 -22.42
C VAL A 366 44.83 29.94 -23.79
N ASP A 367 44.33 30.57 -24.86
CA ASP A 367 44.75 30.30 -26.23
C ASP A 367 46.19 30.74 -26.54
N LYS A 368 46.73 31.70 -25.76
CA LYS A 368 48.01 32.41 -25.97
C LYS A 368 47.99 33.39 -27.14
N ASP A 369 46.82 33.81 -27.62
CA ASP A 369 46.67 34.90 -28.59
C ASP A 369 46.63 36.26 -27.84
N GLU A 370 47.81 36.74 -27.47
CA GLU A 370 47.94 37.98 -26.69
C GLU A 370 47.57 39.24 -27.47
N GLU A 371 47.71 39.24 -28.79
CA GLU A 371 47.43 40.42 -29.61
C GLU A 371 45.93 40.71 -29.68
N GLN A 372 45.12 39.68 -29.94
CA GLN A 372 43.66 39.85 -29.97
C GLN A 372 43.11 40.19 -28.59
N GLY A 373 43.66 39.55 -27.53
CA GLY A 373 43.31 39.84 -26.14
C GLY A 373 43.56 41.31 -25.78
N LYS A 374 44.76 41.84 -26.07
CA LYS A 374 45.11 43.24 -25.80
C LYS A 374 44.25 44.22 -26.60
N ARG A 375 43.94 43.93 -27.86
CA ARG A 375 43.06 44.77 -28.70
C ARG A 375 41.65 44.88 -28.12
N LEU A 376 41.06 43.76 -27.70
CA LEU A 376 39.73 43.75 -27.09
C LEU A 376 39.72 44.42 -25.72
N LEU A 377 40.77 44.23 -24.93
CA LEU A 377 40.91 44.85 -23.62
C LEU A 377 41.01 46.39 -23.73
N ASN A 378 41.77 46.91 -24.69
CA ASN A 378 41.87 48.36 -24.95
C ASN A 378 40.54 48.96 -25.43
N LYS A 379 39.75 48.23 -26.23
CA LYS A 379 38.41 48.67 -26.64
C LYS A 379 37.44 48.83 -25.46
N LEU A 380 37.58 48.00 -24.43
CA LEU A 380 36.74 48.04 -23.23
C LEU A 380 37.19 49.12 -22.22
N GLU A 381 38.30 49.81 -22.42
CA GLU A 381 38.87 50.73 -21.42
C GLU A 381 37.95 51.92 -21.08
N LEU A 382 37.26 52.47 -22.09
CA LEU A 382 36.27 53.55 -21.91
C LEU A 382 35.03 53.07 -21.15
N GLN A 383 34.55 51.86 -21.46
CA GLN A 383 33.39 51.24 -20.79
C GLN A 383 33.73 50.84 -19.34
N ALA A 384 34.94 50.33 -19.10
CA ALA A 384 35.42 49.95 -17.78
C ALA A 384 35.44 51.12 -16.79
N ARG A 385 35.76 52.35 -17.25
CA ARG A 385 35.68 53.55 -16.39
C ARG A 385 34.24 53.81 -15.90
N GLY A 386 33.24 53.49 -16.72
CA GLY A 386 31.82 53.51 -16.35
C GLY A 386 31.44 52.42 -15.34
N TRP A 387 31.98 51.21 -15.51
CA TRP A 387 31.72 50.08 -14.61
C TRP A 387 32.15 50.34 -13.16
N LYS A 388 33.12 51.21 -12.90
CA LYS A 388 33.53 51.58 -11.54
C LYS A 388 32.37 52.10 -10.68
N LYS A 389 31.38 52.77 -11.30
CA LYS A 389 30.17 53.27 -10.61
C LYS A 389 28.94 52.39 -10.83
N SER A 390 28.79 51.79 -12.02
CA SER A 390 27.59 51.03 -12.37
C SER A 390 27.64 49.55 -11.99
N ASN A 391 28.81 48.90 -12.09
CA ASN A 391 28.99 47.49 -11.75
C ASN A 391 30.44 47.17 -11.36
N ALA A 392 30.73 47.26 -10.06
CA ALA A 392 32.05 47.01 -9.51
C ALA A 392 32.62 45.62 -9.93
N LYS A 393 31.78 44.58 -10.07
CA LYS A 393 32.25 43.22 -10.40
C LYS A 393 32.93 43.15 -11.77
N LEU A 394 32.35 43.79 -12.79
CA LEU A 394 32.90 43.84 -14.14
C LEU A 394 34.20 44.65 -14.18
N TYR A 395 34.24 45.76 -13.46
CA TYR A 395 35.43 46.60 -13.36
C TYR A 395 36.63 45.86 -12.77
N TRP A 396 36.44 45.12 -11.68
CA TRP A 396 37.52 44.37 -11.05
C TRP A 396 37.95 43.15 -11.86
N ALA A 397 37.02 42.48 -12.56
CA ALA A 397 37.35 41.41 -13.50
C ALA A 397 38.19 41.94 -14.68
N TYR A 398 37.84 43.12 -15.22
CA TYR A 398 38.64 43.79 -16.24
C TYR A 398 40.06 44.12 -15.76
N LEU A 399 40.20 44.69 -14.55
CA LEU A 399 41.51 44.99 -13.99
C LEU A 399 42.37 43.74 -13.76
N ALA A 400 41.75 42.63 -13.33
CA ALA A 400 42.44 41.36 -13.19
C ALA A 400 42.96 40.83 -14.54
N LEU A 401 42.17 40.93 -15.61
CA LEU A 401 42.60 40.58 -16.96
C LEU A 401 43.69 41.54 -17.47
N LYS A 402 43.57 42.84 -17.20
CA LYS A 402 44.60 43.84 -17.55
C LYS A 402 45.93 43.50 -16.87
N ALA A 403 45.90 43.11 -15.59
CA ALA A 403 47.09 42.70 -14.85
C ALA A 403 47.80 41.49 -15.49
N LYS A 404 47.05 40.53 -16.05
CA LYS A 404 47.62 39.36 -16.74
C LYS A 404 48.31 39.71 -18.08
N TYR A 405 47.88 40.75 -18.78
CA TYR A 405 48.45 41.18 -20.07
C TYR A 405 49.50 42.30 -19.98
N SER A 406 49.67 42.91 -18.79
CA SER A 406 50.57 44.06 -18.59
C SER A 406 51.99 43.63 -18.23
N THR A 407 52.95 44.54 -18.39
CA THR A 407 54.35 44.32 -17.98
C THR A 407 54.48 44.19 -16.45
N ASN A 408 55.57 43.56 -15.97
CA ASN A 408 55.77 43.19 -14.56
C ASN A 408 55.65 44.36 -13.54
N GLU A 409 55.90 45.61 -13.94
CA GLU A 409 55.74 46.76 -13.03
C GLU A 409 54.30 47.29 -13.00
N GLU A 410 53.63 47.34 -14.15
CA GLU A 410 52.23 47.78 -14.24
C GLU A 410 51.30 46.74 -13.63
N SER A 411 51.58 45.45 -13.82
CA SER A 411 50.83 44.37 -13.20
C SER A 411 50.88 44.47 -11.67
N LYS A 412 52.06 44.69 -11.07
CA LYS A 412 52.20 44.91 -9.61
C LYS A 412 51.38 46.09 -9.09
N LYS A 413 51.37 47.23 -9.81
CA LYS A 413 50.55 48.40 -9.45
C LYS A 413 49.05 48.10 -9.51
N ILE A 414 48.62 47.33 -10.51
CA ILE A 414 47.22 46.92 -10.66
C ILE A 414 46.83 45.91 -9.59
N ILE A 415 47.68 44.91 -9.33
CA ILE A 415 47.48 43.92 -8.26
C ILE A 415 47.34 44.62 -6.91
N HIS A 416 48.22 45.57 -6.58
CA HIS A 416 48.11 46.35 -5.35
C HIS A 416 46.77 47.09 -5.22
N LYS A 417 46.24 47.65 -6.33
CA LYS A 417 44.91 48.29 -6.35
C LYS A 417 43.78 47.28 -6.12
N ILE A 418 43.87 46.08 -6.69
CA ILE A 418 42.90 45.00 -6.48
C ILE A 418 42.95 44.52 -5.03
N THR A 419 44.15 44.39 -4.45
CA THR A 419 44.37 43.98 -3.06
C THR A 419 43.85 45.01 -2.07
N GLN A 420 44.12 46.31 -2.28
CA GLN A 420 43.53 47.39 -1.46
C GLN A 420 42.01 47.40 -1.49
N TYR A 421 41.41 47.21 -2.69
CA TYR A 421 39.96 47.09 -2.80
C TYR A 421 39.44 45.86 -2.06
N TYR A 422 40.09 44.71 -2.24
CA TYR A 422 39.72 43.46 -1.59
C TYR A 422 39.76 43.57 -0.07
N GLU A 423 40.82 44.16 0.49
CA GLU A 423 41.00 44.33 1.93
C GLU A 423 40.01 45.35 2.54
N GLY A 424 39.55 46.33 1.76
CA GLY A 424 38.51 47.29 2.13
C GLY A 424 37.09 46.79 1.84
N GLU A 425 36.41 47.41 0.87
CA GLU A 425 35.00 47.19 0.55
C GLU A 425 34.73 45.90 -0.27
N GLY A 426 35.79 45.29 -0.81
CA GLY A 426 35.71 44.23 -1.82
C GLY A 426 35.58 42.81 -1.31
N ARG A 427 35.54 42.57 0.01
CA ARG A 427 35.47 41.20 0.59
C ARG A 427 34.20 40.43 0.22
N GLY A 428 33.17 41.07 -0.30
CA GLY A 428 31.97 40.40 -0.85
C GLY A 428 32.15 39.85 -2.28
N ASN A 429 33.22 40.23 -2.99
CA ASN A 429 33.43 39.87 -4.40
C ASN A 429 34.42 38.71 -4.55
N TRP A 430 33.89 37.49 -4.66
CA TRP A 430 34.72 36.28 -4.78
C TRP A 430 35.53 36.23 -6.09
N GLN A 431 35.09 36.89 -7.18
CA GLN A 431 35.85 36.94 -8.44
C GLN A 431 37.16 37.74 -8.31
N SER A 432 37.13 38.79 -7.48
CA SER A 432 38.35 39.54 -7.13
C SER A 432 39.33 38.66 -6.36
N PHE A 433 38.85 37.93 -5.36
CA PHE A 433 39.66 36.96 -4.62
C PHE A 433 40.22 35.85 -5.52
N PHE A 434 39.37 35.27 -6.39
CA PHE A 434 39.79 34.22 -7.33
C PHE A 434 40.91 34.71 -8.24
N SER A 435 40.88 35.97 -8.66
CA SER A 435 41.97 36.57 -9.44
C SER A 435 43.25 36.74 -8.59
N LEU A 436 43.12 37.21 -7.35
CA LEU A 436 44.25 37.37 -6.42
C LEU A 436 44.91 36.05 -6.05
N LEU A 437 44.17 34.94 -6.02
CA LEU A 437 44.70 33.59 -5.77
C LEU A 437 45.84 33.23 -6.73
N TYR A 438 45.80 33.74 -7.96
CA TYR A 438 46.80 33.50 -9.00
C TYR A 438 47.80 34.65 -9.18
N LEU A 439 47.46 35.86 -8.76
CA LEU A 439 48.25 37.07 -9.03
C LEU A 439 49.10 37.53 -7.84
N GLU A 440 48.66 37.29 -6.60
CA GLU A 440 49.32 37.78 -5.39
C GLU A 440 50.21 36.68 -4.79
N SER A 441 51.50 36.97 -4.57
CA SER A 441 52.49 36.00 -4.06
C SER A 441 52.11 35.41 -2.71
N ARG A 442 51.45 36.19 -1.84
CA ARG A 442 51.02 35.76 -0.50
C ARG A 442 50.12 34.52 -0.53
N TYR A 443 49.20 34.45 -1.49
CA TYR A 443 48.28 33.31 -1.62
C TYR A 443 48.91 32.13 -2.37
N VAL A 444 49.82 32.41 -3.30
CA VAL A 444 50.56 31.38 -4.06
C VAL A 444 51.53 30.62 -3.15
N GLU A 445 52.27 31.34 -2.30
CA GLU A 445 53.23 30.76 -1.37
C GLU A 445 52.55 30.12 -0.15
N ASN A 446 51.56 30.81 0.44
CA ASN A 446 50.86 30.36 1.64
C ASN A 446 49.48 29.74 1.33
N LYS A 447 49.50 28.48 0.89
CA LYS A 447 48.29 27.70 0.58
C LYS A 447 47.32 27.56 1.76
N LYS A 448 47.80 27.63 3.01
CA LYS A 448 46.93 27.60 4.22
C LYS A 448 46.11 28.89 4.34
N MET A 449 46.72 30.04 4.06
CA MET A 449 46.03 31.33 4.05
C MET A 449 44.96 31.38 2.95
N ALA A 450 45.28 30.83 1.77
CA ALA A 450 44.32 30.70 0.68
C ALA A 450 43.09 29.85 1.06
N LEU A 451 43.31 28.68 1.69
CA LEU A 451 42.21 27.82 2.16
C LEU A 451 41.32 28.50 3.20
N ASN A 452 41.91 29.25 4.14
CA ASN A 452 41.13 29.98 5.15
C ASN A 452 40.19 31.01 4.54
N GLU A 453 40.65 31.77 3.54
CA GLU A 453 39.81 32.75 2.84
C GLU A 453 38.72 32.04 2.01
N ILE A 454 39.02 30.91 1.35
CA ILE A 454 38.00 30.10 0.66
C ILE A 454 36.94 29.58 1.64
N SER A 455 37.36 29.11 2.81
CA SER A 455 36.47 28.63 3.88
C SER A 455 35.57 29.76 4.40
N ASN A 456 36.11 30.97 4.58
CA ASN A 456 35.32 32.15 4.94
C ASN A 456 34.22 32.45 3.91
N TYR A 457 34.50 32.28 2.62
CA TYR A 457 33.48 32.43 1.57
C TYR A 457 32.37 31.38 1.68
N PHE A 458 32.73 30.14 1.95
CA PHE A 458 31.76 29.07 2.17
C PHE A 458 30.82 29.39 3.33
N TYR A 459 31.34 29.82 4.48
CA TYR A 459 30.51 30.18 5.64
C TYR A 459 29.64 31.42 5.43
N ARG A 460 29.98 32.26 4.44
CA ARG A 460 29.13 33.37 3.97
C ARG A 460 28.03 32.92 2.98
N GLY A 461 27.90 31.63 2.71
CA GLY A 461 26.89 31.06 1.81
C GLY A 461 27.29 31.00 0.34
N MET A 462 28.57 31.17 0.01
CA MET A 462 29.05 31.09 -1.38
C MET A 462 29.39 29.66 -1.78
N ASN A 463 28.65 29.13 -2.75
CA ASN A 463 28.81 27.77 -3.28
C ASN A 463 29.39 27.75 -4.70
N SER A 464 30.50 28.45 -4.92
CA SER A 464 31.13 28.55 -6.26
C SER A 464 31.96 27.30 -6.58
N PRO A 465 31.66 26.55 -7.67
CA PRO A 465 32.44 25.38 -8.07
C PRO A 465 33.92 25.68 -8.33
N TYR A 466 34.24 26.90 -8.79
CA TYR A 466 35.61 27.37 -8.99
C TYR A 466 36.43 27.33 -7.69
N LEU A 467 35.84 27.82 -6.59
CA LEU A 467 36.53 27.87 -5.29
C LEU A 467 36.69 26.46 -4.68
N TYR A 468 35.72 25.58 -4.89
CA TYR A 468 35.84 24.18 -4.44
C TYR A 468 36.93 23.43 -5.21
N TYR A 469 37.08 23.67 -6.52
CA TYR A 469 38.19 23.12 -7.29
C TYR A 469 39.54 23.60 -6.76
N GLU A 470 39.69 24.90 -6.44
CA GLU A 470 40.93 25.43 -5.87
C GLU A 470 41.25 24.83 -4.50
N ALA A 471 40.25 24.70 -3.64
CA ALA A 471 40.42 24.04 -2.34
C ALA A 471 40.83 22.57 -2.51
N LEU A 472 40.19 21.85 -3.43
CA LEU A 472 40.50 20.46 -3.73
C LEU A 472 41.93 20.28 -4.27
N ARG A 473 42.36 21.16 -5.18
CA ARG A 473 43.75 21.15 -5.68
C ARG A 473 44.74 21.30 -4.53
N ILE A 474 44.51 22.23 -3.62
CA ILE A 474 45.39 22.43 -2.45
C ILE A 474 45.38 21.19 -1.54
N PHE A 475 44.23 20.56 -1.32
CA PHE A 475 44.14 19.34 -0.52
C PHE A 475 44.84 18.14 -1.18
N ASN A 476 44.75 17.99 -2.51
CA ASN A 476 45.47 16.94 -3.24
C ASN A 476 47.00 17.15 -3.19
N GLU A 477 47.47 18.41 -3.28
CA GLU A 477 48.90 18.73 -3.18
C GLU A 477 49.46 18.58 -1.76
N LYS A 478 48.66 18.93 -0.73
CA LYS A 478 49.05 18.88 0.68
C LYS A 478 47.93 18.27 1.54
N PRO A 479 47.80 16.93 1.58
CA PRO A 479 46.77 16.24 2.36
C PRO A 479 46.79 16.58 3.85
N ASN A 480 47.97 16.88 4.41
CA ASN A 480 48.15 17.26 5.82
C ASN A 480 47.45 18.57 6.22
N LEU A 481 46.95 19.36 5.26
CA LEU A 481 46.14 20.54 5.58
C LEU A 481 44.71 20.16 5.99
N LEU A 482 44.25 18.95 5.63
CA LEU A 482 42.99 18.38 6.07
C LEU A 482 43.13 17.84 7.50
N ASN A 483 42.86 18.70 8.48
CA ASN A 483 43.00 18.39 9.91
C ASN A 483 41.66 18.10 10.60
N GLN A 484 40.56 18.65 10.08
CA GLN A 484 39.21 18.43 10.62
C GLN A 484 38.20 18.19 9.50
N LEU A 485 37.07 17.57 9.86
CA LEU A 485 35.92 17.41 8.99
C LEU A 485 34.78 18.33 9.46
N SER A 486 34.87 19.61 9.12
CA SER A 486 33.75 20.55 9.29
C SER A 486 32.90 20.59 8.02
N GLN A 487 31.85 21.42 8.01
CA GLN A 487 30.95 21.55 6.87
C GLN A 487 31.70 21.92 5.58
N PHE A 488 32.75 22.73 5.66
CA PHE A 488 33.55 23.12 4.50
C PHE A 488 34.32 21.94 3.90
N GLU A 489 35.11 21.22 4.69
CA GLU A 489 35.93 20.12 4.18
C GLU A 489 35.07 18.97 3.66
N ILE A 490 33.94 18.68 4.31
CA ILE A 490 32.96 17.69 3.84
C ILE A 490 32.40 18.10 2.48
N GLN A 491 32.07 19.39 2.29
CA GLN A 491 31.54 19.87 1.02
C GLN A 491 32.59 19.84 -0.11
N VAL A 492 33.85 20.19 0.19
CA VAL A 492 34.95 20.08 -0.79
C VAL A 492 35.18 18.63 -1.18
N MET A 493 35.14 17.69 -0.23
CA MET A 493 35.27 16.25 -0.51
C MET A 493 34.07 15.71 -1.28
N ASN A 494 32.84 16.17 -1.01
CA ASN A 494 31.66 15.83 -1.81
C ASN A 494 31.82 16.32 -3.26
N PHE A 495 32.33 17.53 -3.46
CA PHE A 495 32.68 18.03 -4.79
C PHE A 495 33.75 17.15 -5.45
N ALA A 496 34.78 16.75 -4.70
CA ALA A 496 35.86 15.90 -5.18
C ALA A 496 35.40 14.53 -5.66
N MET A 497 34.41 13.94 -5.00
CA MET A 497 33.81 12.66 -5.42
C MET A 497 33.05 12.82 -6.74
N LYS A 498 32.30 13.90 -6.91
CA LYS A 498 31.58 14.17 -8.18
C LYS A 498 32.53 14.42 -9.36
N THR A 499 33.74 14.93 -9.08
CA THR A 499 34.75 15.20 -10.09
C THR A 499 35.79 14.09 -10.22
N GLU A 500 35.66 13.00 -9.46
CA GLU A 500 36.60 11.84 -9.44
C GLU A 500 38.07 12.27 -9.33
N PHE A 501 38.34 13.41 -8.68
CA PHE A 501 39.66 14.05 -8.64
C PHE A 501 40.21 14.05 -7.22
N VAL A 502 40.63 12.86 -6.75
CA VAL A 502 41.15 12.65 -5.40
C VAL A 502 42.41 11.80 -5.46
N SER A 503 43.46 12.24 -4.75
CA SER A 503 44.68 11.45 -4.59
C SER A 503 44.50 10.34 -3.53
N SER A 504 45.27 9.27 -3.64
CA SER A 504 45.29 8.17 -2.66
C SER A 504 45.62 8.65 -1.25
N GLU A 505 46.50 9.64 -1.12
CA GLU A 505 46.92 10.20 0.17
C GLU A 505 45.79 11.02 0.80
N LEU A 506 45.06 11.82 0.01
CA LEU A 506 43.92 12.59 0.49
C LEU A 506 42.79 11.66 0.94
N ALA A 507 42.51 10.60 0.18
CA ALA A 507 41.51 9.58 0.55
C ALA A 507 41.84 8.91 1.89
N ARG A 508 43.11 8.54 2.11
CA ARG A 508 43.56 7.97 3.41
C ARG A 508 43.38 8.96 4.56
N GLN A 509 43.79 10.21 4.37
CA GLN A 509 43.65 11.25 5.40
C GLN A 509 42.17 11.51 5.75
N PHE A 510 41.29 11.58 4.75
CA PHE A 510 39.85 11.72 4.96
C PHE A 510 39.28 10.53 5.74
N THR A 511 39.66 9.30 5.35
CA THR A 511 39.21 8.05 6.00
C THR A 511 39.61 8.00 7.47
N TYR A 512 40.84 8.40 7.78
CA TYR A 512 41.33 8.50 9.16
C TYR A 512 40.49 9.46 10.00
N LEU A 513 40.20 10.66 9.48
CA LEU A 513 39.36 11.63 10.20
C LEU A 513 37.91 11.16 10.32
N ALA A 514 37.37 10.50 9.30
CA ALA A 514 36.01 9.98 9.31
C ALA A 514 35.82 8.91 10.41
N SER A 515 36.83 8.05 10.64
CA SER A 515 36.81 7.05 11.71
C SER A 515 36.70 7.67 13.12
N LYS A 516 37.23 8.88 13.30
CA LYS A 516 37.22 9.62 14.58
C LYS A 516 35.93 10.39 14.84
N LEU A 517 35.03 10.49 13.87
CA LEU A 517 33.75 11.18 14.05
C LEU A 517 32.92 10.50 15.14
N LYS A 518 32.34 11.30 16.04
CA LYS A 518 31.46 10.81 17.10
C LYS A 518 30.04 10.53 16.62
N HIS A 519 29.57 11.27 15.61
CA HIS A 519 28.21 11.22 15.11
C HIS A 519 28.18 10.82 13.64
N TYR A 520 27.08 10.18 13.24
CA TYR A 520 26.83 9.82 11.85
C TYR A 520 26.56 11.06 11.00
N ASN A 521 27.21 11.13 9.84
CA ASN A 521 26.95 12.13 8.82
C ASN A 521 26.70 11.43 7.48
N ASN A 522 25.54 11.67 6.86
CA ASN A 522 25.14 11.01 5.62
C ASN A 522 26.08 11.34 4.45
N ILE A 523 26.55 12.59 4.35
CA ILE A 523 27.44 13.02 3.26
C ILE A 523 28.80 12.32 3.39
N VAL A 524 29.32 12.20 4.62
CA VAL A 524 30.58 11.47 4.87
C VAL A 524 30.44 10.00 4.53
N PHE A 525 29.30 9.39 4.86
CA PHE A 525 29.00 8.01 4.46
C PHE A 525 29.01 7.85 2.93
N GLU A 526 28.30 8.72 2.20
CA GLU A 526 28.27 8.70 0.73
C GLU A 526 29.68 8.86 0.13
N ILE A 527 30.49 9.78 0.66
CA ILE A 527 31.88 9.95 0.23
C ILE A 527 32.69 8.68 0.47
N LEU A 528 32.60 8.07 1.66
CA LEU A 528 33.33 6.83 1.96
C LEU A 528 32.89 5.67 1.06
N THR A 529 31.60 5.57 0.71
CA THR A 529 31.12 4.52 -0.20
C THR A 529 31.75 4.62 -1.59
N ILE A 530 31.85 5.85 -2.12
CA ILE A 530 32.49 6.10 -3.42
C ILE A 530 34.00 5.83 -3.32
N LEU A 531 34.67 6.28 -2.24
CA LEU A 531 36.08 6.00 -2.02
C LEU A 531 36.40 4.51 -1.96
N TYR A 532 35.51 3.70 -1.36
CA TYR A 532 35.66 2.26 -1.34
C TYR A 532 35.57 1.66 -2.74
N GLU A 533 34.63 2.14 -3.57
CA GLU A 533 34.49 1.69 -4.97
C GLU A 533 35.68 2.09 -5.85
N THR A 534 36.38 3.19 -5.52
CA THR A 534 37.54 3.66 -6.30
C THR A 534 38.87 3.03 -5.87
N PHE A 535 39.12 2.87 -4.57
CA PHE A 535 40.43 2.48 -4.04
C PHE A 535 40.45 1.15 -3.27
N GLU A 536 39.29 0.59 -2.93
CA GLU A 536 39.07 -0.62 -2.11
C GLU A 536 39.97 -0.81 -0.86
N PRO A 537 40.28 0.21 -0.02
CA PRO A 537 41.12 -0.03 1.16
C PRO A 537 40.30 -0.63 2.31
N LEU A 538 40.88 -1.59 3.04
CA LEU A 538 40.28 -2.16 4.27
C LEU A 538 40.01 -1.08 5.32
N GLU A 539 40.81 -0.01 5.35
CA GLU A 539 40.63 1.12 6.26
C GLU A 539 39.33 1.88 5.99
N VAL A 540 38.93 2.01 4.72
CA VAL A 540 37.69 2.68 4.32
C VAL A 540 36.49 1.85 4.78
N LEU A 541 36.54 0.54 4.57
CA LEU A 541 35.48 -0.36 5.02
C LEU A 541 35.30 -0.31 6.55
N ASN A 542 36.41 -0.24 7.29
CA ASN A 542 36.38 -0.07 8.74
C ASN A 542 35.74 1.25 9.15
N ALA A 543 36.11 2.36 8.50
CA ALA A 543 35.51 3.67 8.74
C ALA A 543 34.00 3.67 8.43
N ILE A 544 33.56 3.03 7.34
CA ILE A 544 32.15 2.89 6.97
C ILE A 544 31.38 2.14 8.06
N CYS A 545 31.83 0.94 8.43
CA CYS A 545 31.15 0.12 9.44
C CYS A 545 31.09 0.83 10.79
N SER A 546 32.19 1.43 11.22
CA SER A 546 32.27 2.21 12.47
C SER A 546 31.29 3.40 12.46
N LEU A 547 31.18 4.12 11.35
CA LEU A 547 30.28 5.26 11.22
C LEU A 547 28.80 4.83 11.27
N LEU A 548 28.45 3.72 10.61
CA LEU A 548 27.09 3.17 10.61
C LEU A 548 26.65 2.68 11.99
N ILE A 549 27.55 2.01 12.73
CA ILE A 549 27.30 1.54 14.10
C ILE A 549 27.07 2.73 15.03
N LYS A 550 27.95 3.75 15.01
CA LYS A 550 27.74 5.00 15.76
C LYS A 550 26.44 5.72 15.41
N GLY A 551 25.95 5.53 14.18
CA GLY A 551 24.68 6.07 13.70
C GLY A 551 23.43 5.23 14.02
N ASN A 552 23.57 4.11 14.73
CA ASN A 552 22.50 3.14 14.99
C ASN A 552 21.75 2.72 13.71
N LYS A 553 22.45 2.58 12.58
CA LYS A 553 21.84 2.27 11.29
C LYS A 553 21.59 0.77 11.12
N ARG A 554 20.35 0.33 11.37
CA ARG A 554 19.93 -1.08 11.37
C ARG A 554 19.11 -1.51 10.15
N THR A 555 18.92 -0.65 9.15
CA THR A 555 18.08 -0.96 7.99
C THR A 555 18.82 -1.83 6.97
N ASN A 556 18.07 -2.60 6.17
CA ASN A 556 18.63 -3.51 5.17
C ASN A 556 19.50 -2.83 4.12
N LYS A 557 19.26 -1.55 3.82
CA LYS A 557 20.08 -0.74 2.90
C LYS A 557 21.58 -0.80 3.22
N TYR A 558 21.95 -0.96 4.49
CA TYR A 558 23.34 -0.97 4.94
C TYR A 558 23.94 -2.38 5.09
N PHE A 559 23.14 -3.44 4.90
CA PHE A 559 23.57 -4.83 5.10
C PHE A 559 24.81 -5.21 4.27
N LYS A 560 24.93 -4.68 3.04
CA LYS A 560 26.11 -4.88 2.16
C LYS A 560 27.42 -4.58 2.90
N TRP A 561 27.48 -3.48 3.65
CA TRP A 561 28.68 -3.03 4.33
C TRP A 561 29.02 -3.89 5.53
N TYR A 562 28.03 -4.24 6.34
CA TYR A 562 28.23 -5.15 7.46
C TYR A 562 28.67 -6.55 7.01
N LYS A 563 28.10 -7.05 5.90
CA LYS A 563 28.51 -8.33 5.31
C LYS A 563 29.97 -8.31 4.87
N LEU A 564 30.40 -7.26 4.16
CA LEU A 564 31.80 -7.11 3.77
C LEU A 564 32.73 -6.99 4.99
N GLY A 565 32.31 -6.25 6.02
CA GLY A 565 33.08 -6.08 7.25
C GLY A 565 33.28 -7.39 8.02
N VAL A 566 32.24 -8.22 8.10
CA VAL A 566 32.31 -9.54 8.71
C VAL A 566 33.18 -10.50 7.90
N LEU A 567 33.02 -10.54 6.57
CA LEU A 567 33.84 -11.37 5.68
C LEU A 567 35.33 -10.99 5.74
N SER A 568 35.61 -9.70 5.96
CA SER A 568 36.98 -9.18 6.11
C SER A 568 37.53 -9.30 7.53
N ASN A 569 36.81 -9.96 8.46
CA ASN A 569 37.18 -10.13 9.86
C ASN A 569 37.55 -8.83 10.59
N LEU A 570 36.79 -7.76 10.35
CA LEU A 570 37.03 -6.47 11.02
C LEU A 570 36.73 -6.56 12.52
N ARG A 571 37.67 -6.10 13.35
CA ARG A 571 37.56 -6.07 14.81
C ARG A 571 36.82 -4.81 15.29
N ILE A 572 35.55 -4.67 14.93
CA ILE A 572 34.69 -3.56 15.34
C ILE A 572 33.68 -4.06 16.39
N ALA A 573 33.52 -3.31 17.48
CA ALA A 573 32.53 -3.65 18.51
C ALA A 573 31.10 -3.62 17.92
N GLU A 574 30.25 -4.55 18.35
CA GLU A 574 28.85 -4.70 17.93
C GLU A 574 28.61 -5.02 16.44
N LEU A 575 29.65 -5.32 15.66
CA LEU A 575 29.52 -5.55 14.22
C LEU A 575 28.57 -6.72 13.89
N TYR A 576 28.64 -7.80 14.65
CA TYR A 576 27.82 -8.99 14.45
C TYR A 576 26.33 -8.75 14.78
N GLU A 577 26.06 -7.92 15.79
CA GLU A 577 24.72 -7.49 16.18
C GLU A 577 24.08 -6.67 15.06
N PHE A 578 24.79 -5.66 14.54
CA PHE A 578 24.29 -4.83 13.44
C PHE A 578 24.13 -5.61 12.13
N TYR A 579 24.98 -6.61 11.89
CA TYR A 579 24.80 -7.56 10.78
C TYR A 579 23.45 -8.27 10.89
N LEU A 580 23.13 -8.86 12.05
CA LEU A 580 21.84 -9.55 12.25
C LEU A 580 20.65 -8.58 12.28
N TYR A 581 20.82 -7.37 12.80
CA TYR A 581 19.72 -6.41 12.81
C TYR A 581 19.34 -5.93 11.39
N SER A 582 20.32 -5.84 10.48
CA SER A 582 20.11 -5.38 9.11
C SER A 582 19.76 -6.48 8.12
N ILE A 583 19.85 -7.75 8.51
CA ILE A 583 19.52 -8.88 7.64
C ILE A 583 18.02 -8.88 7.29
N ASP A 584 17.75 -9.21 6.03
CA ASP A 584 16.42 -9.55 5.56
C ASP A 584 16.14 -11.02 5.90
N GLU A 585 15.15 -11.28 6.74
CA GLU A 585 14.82 -12.62 7.22
C GLU A 585 14.10 -13.46 6.17
N GLU A 586 13.47 -12.82 5.17
CA GLU A 586 12.77 -13.52 4.08
C GLU A 586 13.75 -14.09 3.04
N LYS A 587 14.96 -13.54 2.96
CA LYS A 587 16.01 -14.03 2.06
C LYS A 587 16.83 -15.11 2.76
N ASN A 588 16.96 -16.28 2.13
CA ASN A 588 17.82 -17.38 2.56
C ASN A 588 19.30 -16.97 2.54
N ASN A 589 19.74 -16.24 3.57
CA ASN A 589 21.09 -15.76 3.74
C ASN A 589 21.90 -16.73 4.60
N THR A 590 23.07 -17.17 4.12
CA THR A 590 23.99 -17.99 4.90
C THR A 590 24.71 -17.14 5.96
N LEU A 591 24.59 -17.51 7.23
CA LEU A 591 25.28 -16.84 8.33
C LEU A 591 26.75 -17.29 8.42
N PRO A 592 27.71 -16.36 8.54
CA PRO A 592 29.13 -16.71 8.73
C PRO A 592 29.37 -17.49 10.03
N GLN A 593 30.22 -18.52 10.00
CA GLN A 593 30.56 -19.31 11.20
C GLN A 593 31.15 -18.47 12.34
N SER A 594 31.94 -17.43 12.01
CA SER A 594 32.50 -16.50 13.00
C SER A 594 31.44 -15.76 13.81
N LEU A 595 30.30 -15.44 13.19
CA LEU A 595 29.16 -14.80 13.83
C LEU A 595 28.43 -15.77 14.76
N ILE A 596 28.24 -17.03 14.32
CA ILE A 596 27.59 -18.07 15.13
C ILE A 596 28.45 -18.36 16.37
N TYR A 597 29.78 -18.44 16.21
CA TYR A 597 30.70 -18.60 17.34
C TYR A 597 30.64 -17.42 18.31
N TYR A 598 30.49 -16.18 17.83
CA TYR A 598 30.40 -15.00 18.70
C TYR A 598 29.17 -15.08 19.63
N PHE A 599 28.00 -15.43 19.10
CA PHE A 599 26.78 -15.49 19.88
C PHE A 599 26.64 -16.73 20.77
N SER A 600 27.54 -17.72 20.68
CA SER A 600 27.52 -18.88 21.58
C SER A 600 28.04 -18.51 22.98
N TYR A 601 28.88 -17.47 23.09
CA TYR A 601 29.43 -17.01 24.38
C TYR A 601 28.57 -15.96 25.07
N SER A 602 28.09 -14.95 24.33
CA SER A 602 27.27 -13.88 24.89
C SER A 602 26.20 -13.45 23.89
N ASN A 603 24.93 -13.68 24.24
CA ASN A 603 23.80 -13.35 23.40
C ASN A 603 23.06 -12.10 23.94
N THR A 604 23.31 -10.95 23.32
CA THR A 604 22.70 -9.65 23.63
C THR A 604 21.57 -9.28 22.66
N LEU A 605 21.18 -10.19 21.77
CA LEU A 605 20.18 -9.95 20.73
C LEU A 605 18.77 -9.83 21.31
N ASN A 606 17.90 -9.11 20.61
CA ASN A 606 16.48 -9.08 20.92
C ASN A 606 15.79 -10.43 20.62
N VAL A 607 14.60 -10.65 21.18
CA VAL A 607 13.86 -11.92 21.07
C VAL A 607 13.64 -12.34 19.61
N GLN A 608 13.30 -11.40 18.73
CA GLN A 608 13.06 -11.68 17.30
C GLN A 608 14.32 -12.17 16.57
N LYS A 609 15.45 -11.47 16.72
CA LYS A 609 16.71 -11.90 16.07
C LYS A 609 17.32 -13.13 16.73
N ARG A 610 17.05 -13.36 18.02
CA ARG A 610 17.39 -14.63 18.69
C ARG A 610 16.62 -15.80 18.11
N SER A 611 15.31 -15.66 17.87
CA SER A 611 14.53 -16.73 17.26
C SER A 611 15.02 -17.03 15.84
N TYR A 612 15.37 -15.99 15.05
CA TYR A 612 15.99 -16.19 13.73
C TYR A 612 17.34 -16.94 13.80
N LEU A 613 18.25 -16.54 14.70
CA LEU A 613 19.55 -17.20 14.86
C LEU A 613 19.38 -18.68 15.23
N TYR A 614 18.52 -18.99 16.20
CA TYR A 614 18.30 -20.35 16.65
C TYR A 614 17.61 -21.21 15.59
N ALA A 615 16.61 -20.67 14.88
CA ALA A 615 16.00 -21.34 13.74
C ALA A 615 17.03 -21.64 12.63
N TYR A 616 17.96 -20.73 12.36
CA TYR A 616 19.04 -20.97 11.40
C TYR A 616 20.00 -22.08 11.85
N VAL A 617 20.38 -22.10 13.13
CA VAL A 617 21.27 -23.13 13.71
C VAL A 617 20.60 -24.51 13.63
N ILE A 618 19.29 -24.60 13.88
CA ILE A 618 18.50 -25.84 13.74
C ILE A 618 18.43 -26.29 12.28
N LYS A 619 18.09 -25.39 11.35
CA LYS A 619 18.01 -25.70 9.91
C LYS A 619 19.32 -26.23 9.33
N ASN A 620 20.46 -25.83 9.89
CA ASN A 620 21.79 -26.20 9.41
C ASN A 620 22.53 -27.20 10.33
N LYS A 621 21.78 -27.98 11.14
CA LYS A 621 22.32 -28.87 12.18
C LYS A 621 23.41 -29.83 11.70
N ASP A 622 23.31 -30.33 10.47
CA ASP A 622 24.29 -31.28 9.90
C ASP A 622 25.64 -30.62 9.63
N SER A 623 25.66 -29.33 9.29
CA SER A 623 26.88 -28.60 8.97
C SER A 623 27.56 -27.93 10.18
N ILE A 624 26.84 -27.79 11.30
CA ILE A 624 27.28 -27.04 12.49
C ILE A 624 27.12 -27.89 13.78
N HIS A 625 27.34 -29.21 13.67
CA HIS A 625 27.02 -30.19 14.71
C HIS A 625 27.62 -29.86 16.10
N ASP A 626 28.87 -29.38 16.15
CA ASP A 626 29.55 -29.10 17.42
C ASP A 626 28.99 -27.87 18.14
N LEU A 627 28.65 -26.81 17.40
CA LEU A 627 28.04 -25.60 17.99
C LEU A 627 26.58 -25.81 18.34
N TYR A 628 25.86 -26.63 17.57
CA TYR A 628 24.46 -26.98 17.87
C TYR A 628 24.30 -27.54 19.29
N LYS A 629 25.19 -28.44 19.72
CA LYS A 629 25.20 -28.99 21.09
C LYS A 629 25.36 -27.92 22.16
N THR A 630 26.19 -26.91 21.92
CA THR A 630 26.36 -25.77 22.84
C THR A 630 25.11 -24.92 22.90
N TYR A 631 24.44 -24.71 21.76
CA TYR A 631 23.21 -23.93 21.68
C TYR A 631 21.99 -24.63 22.28
N LEU A 632 21.95 -25.97 22.31
CA LEU A 632 20.77 -26.76 22.69
C LEU A 632 20.18 -26.32 24.04
N ILE A 633 21.00 -26.19 25.08
CA ILE A 633 20.56 -25.73 26.41
C ILE A 633 19.97 -24.31 26.36
N SER A 634 20.56 -23.42 25.55
CA SER A 634 20.08 -22.05 25.38
C SER A 634 18.81 -21.97 24.54
N ILE A 635 18.65 -22.86 23.55
CA ILE A 635 17.46 -22.98 22.71
C ILE A 635 16.30 -23.54 23.53
N GLU A 636 16.51 -24.59 24.34
CA GLU A 636 15.49 -25.17 25.23
C GLU A 636 14.96 -24.15 26.24
N LYS A 637 15.85 -23.42 26.91
CA LYS A 637 15.44 -22.32 27.82
C LYS A 637 14.65 -21.24 27.10
N PHE A 638 15.11 -20.83 25.93
CA PHE A 638 14.43 -19.81 25.13
C PHE A 638 13.05 -20.28 24.62
N ALA A 639 12.94 -21.55 24.25
CA ALA A 639 11.67 -22.15 23.87
C ALA A 639 10.71 -22.22 25.05
N HIS A 640 11.18 -22.62 26.23
CA HIS A 640 10.39 -22.62 27.46
C HIS A 640 9.84 -21.23 27.78
N ASP A 641 10.70 -20.21 27.80
CA ASP A 641 10.30 -18.83 28.06
C ASP A 641 9.28 -18.35 27.01
N GLY A 642 9.51 -18.68 25.73
CA GLY A 642 8.59 -18.38 24.64
C GLY A 642 7.22 -19.06 24.79
N LEU A 643 7.17 -20.33 25.19
CA LEU A 643 5.91 -21.06 25.40
C LEU A 643 5.12 -20.50 26.58
N LYS A 644 5.82 -20.14 27.67
CA LYS A 644 5.23 -19.53 28.86
C LYS A 644 4.61 -18.16 28.56
N GLU A 645 5.27 -17.37 27.71
CA GLU A 645 4.77 -16.06 27.27
C GLU A 645 3.82 -16.16 26.06
N GLY A 646 3.61 -17.38 25.51
CA GLY A 646 2.81 -17.61 24.31
C GLY A 646 3.33 -16.82 23.11
N ARG A 647 4.62 -16.89 22.79
CA ARG A 647 5.21 -16.26 21.61
C ARG A 647 5.28 -17.28 20.46
N ILE A 648 4.81 -16.90 19.28
CA ILE A 648 4.98 -17.71 18.07
C ILE A 648 5.27 -16.79 16.89
N ASN A 649 6.10 -17.28 15.98
CA ASN A 649 6.31 -16.78 14.63
C ASN A 649 6.94 -17.92 13.82
N SER A 650 7.15 -17.73 12.52
CA SER A 650 7.79 -18.73 11.64
C SER A 650 9.12 -19.27 12.18
N ASN A 651 9.93 -18.44 12.83
CA ASN A 651 11.20 -18.87 13.44
C ASN A 651 11.00 -19.68 14.73
N PHE A 652 10.05 -19.29 15.59
CA PHE A 652 9.69 -20.03 16.80
C PHE A 652 9.07 -21.38 16.47
N ALA A 653 8.29 -21.49 15.39
CA ALA A 653 7.72 -22.75 14.93
C ALA A 653 8.80 -23.80 14.69
N ILE A 654 9.87 -23.44 13.96
CA ILE A 654 11.02 -24.32 13.71
C ILE A 654 11.69 -24.76 15.02
N ILE A 655 11.85 -23.83 15.97
CA ILE A 655 12.44 -24.10 17.28
C ILE A 655 11.58 -25.11 18.06
N TYR A 656 10.27 -24.89 18.08
CA TYR A 656 9.33 -25.73 18.79
C TYR A 656 9.23 -27.12 18.17
N GLN A 657 9.13 -27.22 16.84
CA GLN A 657 9.12 -28.50 16.13
C GLN A 657 10.36 -29.33 16.45
N GLU A 658 11.56 -28.74 16.41
CA GLU A 658 12.80 -29.49 16.73
C GLU A 658 12.83 -29.95 18.20
N ILE A 659 12.40 -29.09 19.14
CA ILE A 659 12.43 -29.44 20.56
C ILE A 659 11.36 -30.47 20.94
N PHE A 660 10.20 -30.48 20.28
CA PHE A 660 9.16 -31.48 20.56
C PHE A 660 9.58 -32.91 20.17
N PHE A 661 10.62 -33.10 19.35
CA PHE A 661 11.24 -34.42 19.18
C PHE A 661 11.92 -34.93 20.46
N ASN A 662 12.33 -34.05 21.38
CA ASN A 662 12.85 -34.45 22.69
C ASN A 662 11.68 -34.82 23.63
N SER A 663 11.49 -36.12 23.86
CA SER A 663 10.38 -36.67 24.66
C SER A 663 10.29 -36.07 26.06
N ASP A 664 11.42 -35.75 26.67
CA ASP A 664 11.48 -35.25 28.04
C ASP A 664 10.97 -33.80 28.12
N PHE A 665 11.33 -32.96 27.15
CA PHE A 665 10.85 -31.59 27.08
C PHE A 665 9.34 -31.53 26.83
N LEU A 666 8.84 -32.36 25.90
CA LEU A 666 7.42 -32.43 25.58
C LEU A 666 6.58 -32.81 26.80
N GLN A 667 7.02 -33.81 27.59
CA GLN A 667 6.31 -34.22 28.79
C GLN A 667 6.22 -33.11 29.84
N ILE A 668 7.31 -32.36 30.07
CA ILE A 668 7.36 -31.29 31.06
C ILE A 668 6.49 -30.09 30.64
N HIS A 669 6.47 -29.74 29.35
CA HIS A 669 5.85 -28.52 28.85
C HIS A 669 4.52 -28.73 28.10
N LYS A 670 3.96 -29.95 28.11
CA LYS A 670 2.70 -30.29 27.44
C LYS A 670 1.54 -29.34 27.76
N HIS A 671 1.47 -28.88 29.01
CA HIS A 671 0.44 -27.97 29.49
C HIS A 671 0.54 -26.53 28.93
N LEU A 672 1.63 -26.17 28.24
CA LEU A 672 1.84 -24.85 27.64
C LEU A 672 1.64 -24.86 26.11
N LEU A 673 1.51 -26.04 25.50
CA LEU A 673 1.35 -26.20 24.04
C LEU A 673 0.12 -25.47 23.50
N TRP A 674 -0.98 -25.45 24.26
CA TRP A 674 -2.23 -24.80 23.85
C TRP A 674 -2.06 -23.31 23.54
N ASN A 675 -1.03 -22.65 24.12
CA ASN A 675 -0.74 -21.23 23.87
C ASN A 675 -0.27 -20.94 22.43
N VAL A 676 0.18 -21.96 21.70
CA VAL A 676 0.96 -21.80 20.46
C VAL A 676 0.46 -22.70 19.32
N VAL A 677 -0.03 -23.90 19.62
CA VAL A 677 -0.38 -24.91 18.58
C VAL A 677 -1.48 -24.42 17.63
N PHE A 678 -2.47 -23.70 18.16
CA PHE A 678 -3.65 -23.26 17.38
C PHE A 678 -3.45 -21.90 16.70
N ARG A 679 -2.22 -21.38 16.65
CA ARG A 679 -1.97 -20.05 16.11
C ARG A 679 -1.68 -20.06 14.62
N HIS A 680 -2.41 -19.22 13.92
CA HIS A 680 -2.26 -18.97 12.50
C HIS A 680 -1.81 -17.53 12.27
N ASP A 681 -0.87 -17.35 11.34
CA ASP A 681 -0.49 -16.02 10.86
C ASP A 681 -1.32 -15.69 9.62
N ILE A 682 -2.19 -14.69 9.75
CA ILE A 682 -2.94 -14.12 8.64
C ILE A 682 -2.24 -12.84 8.18
N LYS A 683 -1.91 -12.78 6.89
CA LYS A 683 -1.40 -11.57 6.24
C LYS A 683 -2.53 -10.91 5.46
N CYS A 684 -2.76 -9.64 5.75
CA CYS A 684 -3.78 -8.82 5.12
C CYS A 684 -3.14 -7.57 4.52
N ASN A 685 -3.09 -7.50 3.19
CA ASN A 685 -2.44 -6.41 2.46
C ASN A 685 -3.32 -5.15 2.34
N ASN A 686 -4.61 -5.25 2.69
CA ASN A 686 -5.56 -4.17 2.54
C ASN A 686 -5.53 -3.17 3.72
N PRO A 687 -5.20 -1.87 3.49
CA PRO A 687 -5.11 -0.86 4.56
C PRO A 687 -6.46 -0.38 5.10
N ASN A 688 -7.57 -0.78 4.48
CA ASN A 688 -8.92 -0.40 4.90
C ASN A 688 -9.54 -1.36 5.94
N ILE A 689 -8.91 -2.52 6.15
CA ILE A 689 -9.30 -3.50 7.17
C ILE A 689 -8.68 -3.09 8.52
N LYS A 690 -9.51 -3.08 9.57
CA LYS A 690 -9.10 -2.72 10.93
C LYS A 690 -8.84 -3.92 11.85
N GLY A 691 -9.41 -5.08 11.51
CA GLY A 691 -9.32 -6.26 12.36
C GLY A 691 -10.05 -7.46 11.77
N ILE A 692 -9.98 -8.56 12.50
CA ILE A 692 -10.56 -9.85 12.14
C ILE A 692 -11.49 -10.30 13.27
N LEU A 693 -12.55 -10.99 12.88
CA LEU A 693 -13.48 -11.67 13.75
C LEU A 693 -13.43 -13.17 13.45
N VAL A 694 -13.10 -13.97 14.45
CA VAL A 694 -13.07 -15.43 14.35
C VAL A 694 -14.32 -15.99 15.01
N GLY A 695 -15.05 -16.83 14.29
CA GLY A 695 -16.22 -17.54 14.77
C GLY A 695 -16.00 -19.04 14.71
N HIS A 696 -16.17 -19.72 15.85
CA HIS A 696 -16.24 -21.17 15.91
C HIS A 696 -17.70 -21.61 15.93
N LYS A 697 -18.06 -22.67 15.19
CA LYS A 697 -19.44 -23.21 15.20
C LYS A 697 -19.84 -23.69 16.59
N GLU A 698 -18.86 -24.15 17.36
CA GLU A 698 -19.02 -24.68 18.72
C GLU A 698 -19.17 -23.58 19.80
N LEU A 699 -18.87 -22.30 19.47
CA LEU A 699 -18.92 -21.18 20.41
C LEU A 699 -19.96 -20.13 19.99
N GLU A 700 -20.73 -19.63 20.96
CA GLU A 700 -21.69 -18.55 20.70
C GLU A 700 -21.02 -17.18 20.50
N LYS A 701 -19.83 -16.99 21.10
CA LYS A 701 -19.10 -15.72 21.09
C LYS A 701 -17.96 -15.76 20.09
N THR A 702 -17.87 -14.69 19.32
CA THR A 702 -16.79 -14.46 18.35
C THR A 702 -15.68 -13.64 18.98
N SER A 703 -14.43 -13.92 18.65
CA SER A 703 -13.26 -13.16 19.12
C SER A 703 -12.90 -12.08 18.10
N TYR A 704 -12.79 -10.84 18.56
CA TYR A 704 -12.31 -9.71 17.75
C TYR A 704 -10.82 -9.48 18.03
N ILE A 705 -10.02 -9.41 16.97
CA ILE A 705 -8.58 -9.19 17.06
C ILE A 705 -8.21 -8.02 16.10
N PRO A 706 -7.59 -6.94 16.60
CA PRO A 706 -7.21 -5.80 15.76
C PRO A 706 -6.00 -6.12 14.88
N LEU A 707 -6.01 -5.62 13.64
CA LEU A 707 -4.92 -5.80 12.67
C LEU A 707 -3.76 -4.84 13.00
N ALA A 708 -2.54 -5.37 13.14
CA ALA A 708 -1.34 -4.57 13.41
C ALA A 708 -0.34 -4.69 12.25
N LYS A 709 -0.15 -3.62 11.48
CA LYS A 709 0.79 -3.56 10.34
C LYS A 709 0.55 -4.62 9.24
N GLY A 710 -0.70 -4.98 8.98
CA GLY A 710 -1.06 -5.92 7.91
C GLY A 710 -0.79 -7.40 8.24
N GLN A 711 -0.42 -7.72 9.48
CA GLN A 711 -0.26 -9.09 9.96
C GLN A 711 -0.98 -9.26 11.29
N ILE A 712 -1.51 -10.46 11.53
CA ILE A 712 -2.24 -10.78 12.76
C ILE A 712 -2.13 -12.27 13.05
N GLN A 713 -1.98 -12.59 14.32
CA GLN A 713 -2.02 -13.96 14.80
C GLN A 713 -3.41 -14.22 15.35
N ILE A 714 -4.04 -15.30 14.90
CA ILE A 714 -5.35 -15.71 15.40
C ILE A 714 -5.26 -17.13 15.99
N ASP A 715 -6.05 -17.40 17.02
CA ASP A 715 -6.20 -18.73 17.57
C ASP A 715 -7.38 -19.42 16.87
N MET A 716 -7.11 -20.49 16.13
CA MET A 716 -8.12 -21.37 15.52
C MET A 716 -8.07 -22.75 16.18
N PHE A 717 -8.95 -22.95 17.16
CA PHE A 717 -9.01 -24.19 17.95
C PHE A 717 -9.65 -25.38 17.23
N THR A 718 -10.42 -25.12 16.17
CA THR A 718 -11.17 -26.14 15.43
C THR A 718 -11.05 -25.90 13.93
N ASP A 719 -11.05 -26.98 13.15
CA ASP A 719 -11.00 -26.93 11.67
C ASP A 719 -12.25 -26.24 11.06
N ASN A 720 -13.32 -26.13 11.84
CA ASN A 720 -14.59 -25.48 11.48
C ASN A 720 -14.62 -23.98 11.78
N ALA A 721 -13.49 -23.38 12.15
CA ALA A 721 -13.41 -21.94 12.42
C ALA A 721 -13.58 -21.14 11.13
N GLU A 722 -14.43 -20.12 11.17
CA GLU A 722 -14.62 -19.19 10.05
C GLU A 722 -14.09 -17.80 10.41
N VAL A 723 -13.40 -17.20 9.44
CA VAL A 723 -12.70 -15.92 9.60
C VAL A 723 -13.40 -14.83 8.81
N PHE A 724 -13.72 -13.72 9.48
CA PHE A 724 -14.35 -12.56 8.89
C PHE A 724 -13.47 -11.32 9.06
N PHE A 725 -13.23 -10.57 8.00
CA PHE A 725 -12.48 -9.32 8.07
C PHE A 725 -13.43 -8.15 8.32
N ILE A 726 -12.99 -7.15 9.09
CA ILE A 726 -13.79 -5.97 9.42
C ILE A 726 -13.12 -4.71 8.87
N ASP A 727 -13.88 -3.89 8.12
CA ASP A 727 -13.41 -2.59 7.64
C ASP A 727 -13.58 -1.46 8.67
N LYS A 728 -13.09 -0.27 8.34
CA LYS A 728 -13.27 0.95 9.15
C LYS A 728 -14.73 1.38 9.32
N LYS A 729 -15.64 0.92 8.47
CA LYS A 729 -17.09 1.26 8.46
C LYS A 729 -17.93 0.21 9.20
N ASP A 730 -17.32 -0.79 9.86
CA ASP A 730 -17.97 -1.91 10.56
C ASP A 730 -18.74 -2.89 9.63
N ASN A 731 -18.27 -3.05 8.40
CA ASN A 731 -18.76 -4.10 7.50
C ASN A 731 -17.88 -5.35 7.58
N LEU A 732 -18.50 -6.53 7.51
CA LEU A 732 -17.83 -7.83 7.55
C LEU A 732 -17.62 -8.39 6.15
N TYR A 733 -16.49 -9.05 5.94
CA TYR A 733 -16.09 -9.67 4.68
C TYR A 733 -15.70 -11.11 4.94
N TYR A 734 -16.11 -12.03 4.06
CA TYR A 734 -15.81 -13.45 4.19
C TYR A 734 -14.77 -13.85 3.13
N LYS A 735 -13.62 -14.37 3.57
CA LYS A 735 -12.49 -14.84 2.73
C LYS A 735 -12.13 -13.89 1.57
N ASP A 736 -11.18 -12.98 1.81
CA ASP A 736 -10.55 -12.19 0.73
C ASP A 736 -9.50 -13.05 0.01
N THR A 737 -9.54 -13.13 -1.31
CA THR A 737 -8.70 -14.02 -2.15
C THR A 737 -7.20 -13.72 -2.11
N ASP A 738 -6.81 -12.59 -1.53
CA ASP A 738 -5.42 -12.13 -1.46
C ASP A 738 -4.75 -12.35 -0.08
N ASN A 739 -5.46 -12.97 0.86
CA ASN A 739 -4.94 -13.16 2.23
C ASN A 739 -4.41 -14.59 2.41
N SER A 740 -3.14 -14.70 2.80
CA SER A 740 -2.53 -15.99 3.16
C SER A 740 -2.90 -16.37 4.59
N ASP A 741 -3.44 -17.56 4.77
CA ASP A 741 -3.58 -18.23 6.06
C ASP A 741 -2.54 -19.35 6.14
N GLU A 742 -1.54 -19.18 7.00
CA GLU A 742 -0.52 -20.19 7.26
C GLU A 742 -0.59 -20.62 8.73
N ALA A 743 -0.89 -21.90 8.95
CA ALA A 743 -0.73 -22.52 10.25
C ALA A 743 0.75 -22.47 10.64
N LEU A 744 1.06 -21.88 11.80
CA LEU A 744 2.45 -21.71 12.20
C LEU A 744 3.07 -23.00 12.69
N MET A 745 2.26 -23.94 13.19
CA MET A 745 2.70 -25.23 13.67
C MET A 745 1.93 -26.32 12.95
N ASP A 746 2.65 -27.13 12.17
CA ASP A 746 2.13 -28.36 11.62
C ASP A 746 2.60 -29.54 12.49
N LEU A 747 1.64 -30.22 13.13
CA LEU A 747 1.87 -31.43 13.93
C LEU A 747 1.59 -32.71 13.12
N THR A 748 1.11 -32.59 11.87
CA THR A 748 0.64 -33.73 11.05
C THR A 748 1.72 -34.33 10.15
N SER A 749 2.85 -33.65 9.96
CA SER A 749 3.91 -34.06 9.04
C SER A 749 4.80 -35.23 9.50
N ASN A 750 4.45 -35.91 10.61
CA ASN A 750 5.32 -36.93 11.24
C ASN A 750 4.69 -38.34 11.35
N GLU A 751 3.82 -38.76 10.43
CA GLU A 751 3.50 -40.19 10.25
C GLU A 751 4.44 -40.93 9.28
N SER A 752 5.48 -40.28 8.75
CA SER A 752 6.44 -40.94 7.85
C SER A 752 7.90 -40.60 8.16
N SER A 753 8.45 -41.23 9.21
CA SER A 753 9.87 -41.61 9.29
C SER A 753 10.09 -42.73 10.28
#